data_AF-A0A8S9G3L3-F1
#
_entry.id   AF-A0A8S9G3L3-F1
#
_cell.length_a   1.000
_cell.length_b   1.000
_cell.length_c   1.000
_cell.angle_alpha   90.00
_cell.angle_beta   90.00
_cell.angle_gamma   90.00
#
_symmetry.space_group_name_H-M   'P 1'
#
loop_
_entity.id
_entity.type
_entity.pdbx_description
1 polymer ?
#
loop_
_entity_poly.entity_id
_entity_poly.type
_entity_poly.pdbx_seq_one_letter_code
_entity_poly.pdbx_strand_id
1 'polypeptide(L)'
;MEGLCFRFLMLFVFVLCSHTRHQVNATEPVLELTKGFEAKPDSSINSFQPLLTDPNGNFSFGFLRLNGSRLSLAVTHPNLTDPLWVFDPTRTASWSHKTKLFFNGSLVVSDRSSRVEWSTHTNGDRLVLRNDSNLQVVTSSSSIEWESFDFPANTLVENQNFTSTMALVSSNGLYSMRLGRDFIGLYAKVSDDSHSQQFYWKHSALQAKAKIRDGSGPIHARINPNGYLGMYQTGTVPVDVEAFNSFQRPVNGLMILRLESDGNLRGYLWDGSRWALNYQAIRESCDLPNPCGPYSLCTPGSGCSCIDNSTVIGECSRGDSRAADFCGGKTEKFKTVRRGGVEVPFKELMDHKTTSSLGECEEMCVEDCKCFGSVYNNGSGFCYLVNYPIRTMLGVADPSKMGYFKVREGVGKKKSRVGLTVGMSLLAVIALALTVAIVYVAFRIWSREKHALEAEDGGLSPGPYKNLGSDSFSSVEMSHELIANAAYIGSPGKGILAADESTGTIGKRFASINVENVESNRRALRELLFTTPGALQYISGIILFEETLYQKTASGKPFVDVMKEAKVLPGIKVDKGTVELAGTNGETTTIGLDGLGDRCKKYYEAGARFAKWRAVLKIGANEPSELAIHENAYGLARYAVICQENGLVPIVEPEILVDGSHDIEKCAYVTERVLAACYKALNDHHAILEGTLLKPNMVTPGSDSKSRAEPRVIAEHTVRALQRTVPAAVPAVVFLSGGQSEEQATVNLNAINQLKGKKPWSLTFSYGRALQQSTLKAWGGKEENVENAQKAFLARAKANSEATTGAYKGDAQLGEGASESLHVKDYKY
;
A
#
# COMPACT_ATOMS: atom_id res chain seq x y z
N MET A 1 29.16 55.77 -52.35
CA MET A 1 28.11 56.64 -51.78
C MET A 1 26.93 55.76 -51.40
N GLU A 2 26.22 56.13 -50.33
CA GLU A 2 25.29 55.28 -49.56
C GLU A 2 25.95 54.33 -48.56
N GLY A 3 26.69 54.95 -47.65
CA GLY A 3 27.08 54.41 -46.35
C GLY A 3 26.99 55.55 -45.33
N LEU A 4 26.71 55.21 -44.07
CA LEU A 4 26.48 56.10 -42.91
C LEU A 4 25.04 56.62 -42.72
N CYS A 5 24.14 55.75 -42.25
CA CYS A 5 23.07 56.20 -41.34
C CYS A 5 22.51 55.12 -40.38
N PHE A 6 23.25 54.03 -40.13
CA PHE A 6 22.75 52.94 -39.25
C PHE A 6 23.82 52.30 -38.35
N ARG A 7 24.79 53.08 -37.88
CA ARG A 7 25.82 52.64 -36.91
C ARG A 7 26.07 53.58 -35.73
N PHE A 8 25.14 54.48 -35.41
CA PHE A 8 25.29 55.43 -34.28
C PHE A 8 24.22 55.31 -33.17
N LEU A 9 23.35 54.29 -33.20
CA LEU A 9 22.29 54.10 -32.19
C LEU A 9 22.40 52.80 -31.35
N MET A 10 23.55 52.12 -31.40
CA MET A 10 23.75 50.82 -30.70
C MET A 10 25.15 50.74 -30.07
N LEU A 11 25.64 51.83 -29.48
CA LEU A 11 26.90 51.83 -28.71
C LEU A 11 26.93 52.82 -27.54
N PHE A 12 25.80 53.44 -27.18
CA PHE A 12 25.69 54.33 -26.01
C PHE A 12 24.74 53.82 -24.90
N VAL A 13 24.20 52.61 -25.03
CA VAL A 13 23.36 51.97 -23.98
C VAL A 13 24.14 50.93 -23.15
N PHE A 14 25.39 50.62 -23.52
CA PHE A 14 26.18 49.58 -22.85
C PHE A 14 27.20 50.09 -21.81
N VAL A 15 27.19 51.37 -21.43
CA VAL A 15 28.10 51.94 -20.40
C VAL A 15 27.37 52.72 -19.28
N LEU A 16 26.03 52.66 -19.21
CA LEU A 16 25.23 53.29 -18.14
C LEU A 16 24.28 52.33 -17.40
N CYS A 17 24.61 51.04 -17.36
CA CYS A 17 23.91 50.06 -16.52
C CYS A 17 24.85 49.24 -15.62
N SER A 18 25.96 49.86 -15.21
CA SER A 18 26.77 49.43 -14.08
C SER A 18 26.71 50.52 -13.00
N HIS A 19 26.19 50.15 -11.83
CA HIS A 19 26.02 50.97 -10.63
C HIS A 19 24.78 51.88 -10.54
N THR A 20 23.61 51.25 -10.48
CA THR A 20 22.69 51.50 -9.36
C THR A 20 22.19 50.15 -8.84
N ARG A 21 22.95 49.55 -7.91
CA ARG A 21 22.32 48.62 -6.97
C ARG A 21 21.33 49.50 -6.19
N HIS A 22 20.05 49.41 -6.50
CA HIS A 22 19.05 49.68 -5.49
C HIS A 22 19.30 48.66 -4.38
N GLN A 23 20.05 49.08 -3.37
CA GLN A 23 19.91 48.54 -2.03
C GLN A 23 18.44 48.77 -1.66
N VAL A 24 17.61 47.77 -1.92
CA VAL A 24 16.49 47.52 -1.04
C VAL A 24 17.15 47.27 0.31
N ASN A 25 17.03 48.24 1.22
CA ASN A 25 17.41 48.04 2.61
C ASN A 25 16.60 46.83 3.10
N ALA A 26 17.21 45.66 3.09
CA ALA A 26 16.69 44.50 3.81
C ALA A 26 16.68 44.93 5.28
N THR A 27 15.50 45.20 5.80
CA THR A 27 15.29 45.44 7.22
C THR A 27 15.84 44.22 7.95
N GLU A 28 16.74 44.41 8.92
CA GLU A 28 17.28 43.29 9.68
C GLU A 28 16.14 42.44 10.26
N PRO A 29 16.26 41.10 10.23
CA PRO A 29 15.21 40.24 10.74
C PRO A 29 15.00 40.51 12.22
N VAL A 30 13.76 40.84 12.60
CA VAL A 30 13.40 41.02 14.00
C VAL A 30 13.35 39.64 14.65
N LEU A 31 14.21 39.41 15.66
CA LEU A 31 14.35 38.13 16.36
C LEU A 31 13.57 38.08 17.69
N GLU A 32 13.22 39.23 18.25
CA GLU A 32 12.39 39.35 19.45
C GLU A 32 11.54 40.61 19.43
N LEU A 33 10.35 40.56 20.04
CA LEU A 33 9.52 41.75 20.29
C LEU A 33 9.58 42.10 21.78
N THR A 34 9.94 43.34 22.10
CA THR A 34 10.04 43.83 23.48
C THR A 34 8.89 44.77 23.83
N LYS A 35 8.71 45.06 25.12
CA LYS A 35 7.67 45.97 25.62
C LYS A 35 7.74 47.32 24.88
N GLY A 36 6.65 47.70 24.22
CA GLY A 36 6.53 48.91 23.42
C GLY A 36 6.45 48.67 21.91
N PHE A 37 6.61 47.44 21.43
CA PHE A 37 6.43 47.09 20.02
C PHE A 37 4.98 47.34 19.55
N GLU A 38 4.81 47.92 18.36
CA GLU A 38 3.53 48.11 17.67
C GLU A 38 3.71 47.84 16.16
N ALA A 39 2.79 47.09 15.56
CA ALA A 39 2.71 46.83 14.13
C ALA A 39 1.26 46.93 13.61
N LYS A 40 1.13 47.27 12.33
CA LYS A 40 -0.16 47.36 11.63
C LYS A 40 -0.15 46.53 10.35
N PRO A 41 -1.30 45.98 9.93
CA PRO A 41 -1.42 45.31 8.65
C PRO A 41 -1.19 46.29 7.50
N ASP A 42 -0.29 45.94 6.59
CA ASP A 42 -0.05 46.66 5.35
C ASP A 42 -1.07 46.22 4.30
N SER A 43 -1.78 47.20 3.71
CA SER A 43 -2.73 46.95 2.63
C SER A 43 -2.09 46.46 1.34
N SER A 44 -0.78 46.70 1.14
CA SER A 44 -0.04 46.24 -0.04
C SER A 44 0.22 44.73 -0.03
N ILE A 45 0.15 44.10 1.14
CA ILE A 45 0.42 42.67 1.32
C ILE A 45 -0.89 41.87 1.18
N ASN A 46 -0.84 40.85 0.32
CA ASN A 46 -2.03 40.08 -0.06
C ASN A 46 -2.23 38.79 0.73
N SER A 47 -1.18 38.24 1.35
CA SER A 47 -1.24 36.93 2.02
C SER A 47 -0.69 36.97 3.45
N PHE A 48 0.62 37.16 3.61
CA PHE A 48 1.29 37.09 4.90
C PHE A 48 2.31 38.22 5.07
N GLN A 49 2.23 38.92 6.19
CA GLN A 49 3.17 39.98 6.58
C GLN A 49 4.00 39.52 7.78
N PRO A 50 5.29 39.19 7.59
CA PRO A 50 6.16 38.76 8.68
C PRO A 50 6.47 39.93 9.64
N LEU A 51 6.53 39.64 10.94
CA LEU A 51 6.86 40.59 12.00
C LEU A 51 8.01 40.11 12.89
N LEU A 52 8.22 38.80 12.97
CA LEU A 52 9.21 38.14 13.82
C LEU A 52 9.66 36.87 13.12
N THR A 53 10.96 36.57 13.13
CA THR A 53 11.55 35.38 12.51
C THR A 53 12.33 34.61 13.55
N ASP A 54 12.40 33.28 13.43
CA ASP A 54 13.28 32.49 14.29
C ASP A 54 14.77 32.73 13.95
N PRO A 55 15.70 32.39 14.87
CA PRO A 55 17.13 32.61 14.64
C PRO A 55 17.71 31.94 13.39
N ASN A 56 17.11 30.85 12.90
CA ASN A 56 17.59 30.13 11.73
C ASN A 56 16.92 30.58 10.42
N GLY A 57 15.88 31.43 10.49
CA GLY A 57 15.15 31.89 9.29
C GLY A 57 14.19 30.85 8.68
N ASN A 58 13.89 29.77 9.41
CA ASN A 58 13.00 28.70 8.97
C ASN A 58 11.51 29.02 9.19
N PHE A 59 11.20 29.85 10.19
CA PHE A 59 9.84 30.17 10.58
C PHE A 59 9.63 31.67 10.73
N SER A 60 8.42 32.12 10.42
CA SER A 60 8.02 33.51 10.60
C SER A 60 6.67 33.62 11.29
N PHE A 61 6.58 34.52 12.26
CA PHE A 61 5.35 34.95 12.91
C PHE A 61 4.88 36.29 12.33
N GLY A 62 3.58 36.43 12.10
CA GLY A 62 3.04 37.67 11.56
C GLY A 62 1.54 37.66 11.27
N PHE A 63 1.09 38.64 10.48
CA PHE A 63 -0.30 38.76 10.06
C PHE A 63 -0.59 37.85 8.87
N LEU A 64 -1.67 37.08 8.97
CA LEU A 64 -2.22 36.25 7.90
C LEU A 64 -3.57 36.80 7.43
N ARG A 65 -3.71 37.02 6.11
CA ARG A 65 -4.92 37.54 5.49
C ARG A 65 -5.82 36.39 5.03
N LEU A 66 -6.98 36.26 5.66
CA LEU A 66 -7.98 35.24 5.35
C LEU A 66 -9.15 35.86 4.58
N ASN A 67 -9.63 35.20 3.52
CA ASN A 67 -10.80 35.61 2.73
C ASN A 67 -10.79 37.11 2.31
N GLY A 68 -9.60 37.64 1.99
CA GLY A 68 -9.39 39.00 1.49
C GLY A 68 -9.59 40.16 2.49
N SER A 69 -10.17 39.91 3.67
CA SER A 69 -10.53 40.98 4.62
C SER A 69 -10.40 40.61 6.10
N ARG A 70 -10.33 39.32 6.45
CA ARG A 70 -10.10 38.88 7.82
C ARG A 70 -8.61 38.85 8.13
N LEU A 71 -8.27 39.21 9.35
CA LEU A 71 -6.93 39.13 9.88
C LEU A 71 -6.85 38.00 10.90
N SER A 72 -5.77 37.24 10.81
CA SER A 72 -5.37 36.22 11.75
C SER A 72 -3.90 36.41 12.10
N LEU A 73 -3.45 35.82 13.21
CA LEU A 73 -2.02 35.65 13.48
C LEU A 73 -1.60 34.24 13.09
N ALA A 74 -0.38 34.09 12.59
CA ALA A 74 0.13 32.78 12.19
C ALA A 74 1.63 32.64 12.36
N VAL A 75 2.07 31.39 12.57
CA VAL A 75 3.45 30.95 12.37
C VAL A 75 3.50 30.13 11.08
N THR A 76 4.38 30.52 10.16
CA THR A 76 4.49 29.92 8.82
C THR A 76 5.89 29.36 8.59
N HIS A 77 5.98 28.41 7.65
CA HIS A 77 7.22 27.96 7.05
C HIS A 77 7.19 28.31 5.56
N PRO A 78 8.27 28.86 4.96
CA PRO A 78 8.25 29.37 3.58
C PRO A 78 7.76 28.37 2.52
N ASN A 79 8.07 27.08 2.72
CA ASN A 79 7.72 25.99 1.80
C ASN A 79 6.45 25.21 2.21
N LEU A 80 5.62 25.77 3.10
CA LEU A 80 4.36 25.16 3.52
C LEU A 80 3.19 26.09 3.17
N THR A 81 2.23 25.57 2.39
CA THR A 81 1.08 26.35 1.92
C THR A 81 0.21 26.84 3.07
N ASP A 82 -0.11 25.94 4.01
CA ASP A 82 -0.89 26.30 5.20
C ASP A 82 0.03 26.55 6.40
N PRO A 83 -0.27 27.56 7.23
CA PRO A 83 0.47 27.86 8.46
C PRO A 83 0.58 26.67 9.42
N LEU A 84 1.67 26.63 10.20
CA LEU A 84 1.91 25.64 11.26
C LEU A 84 1.04 25.91 12.48
N TRP A 85 0.85 27.19 12.78
CA TRP A 85 -0.01 27.66 13.85
C TRP A 85 -0.85 28.83 13.35
N VAL A 86 -2.13 28.85 13.71
CA VAL A 86 -3.06 29.93 13.40
C VAL A 86 -3.87 30.22 14.65
N PHE A 87 -3.96 31.50 14.97
CA PHE A 87 -4.89 31.97 15.97
C PHE A 87 -6.11 32.61 15.31
N ASP A 88 -7.27 31.96 15.40
CA ASP A 88 -8.55 32.57 15.01
C ASP A 88 -9.18 33.25 16.23
N PRO A 89 -9.28 34.58 16.27
CA PRO A 89 -9.92 35.28 17.38
C PRO A 89 -11.41 34.96 17.45
N THR A 90 -11.95 34.90 18.67
CA THR A 90 -13.40 34.76 18.92
C THR A 90 -14.23 35.88 18.27
N ARG A 91 -13.59 37.00 17.93
CA ARG A 91 -14.14 38.12 17.17
C ARG A 91 -13.26 38.41 15.97
N THR A 92 -13.85 38.49 14.79
CA THR A 92 -13.11 38.67 13.53
C THR A 92 -12.42 40.02 13.47
N ALA A 93 -11.10 40.04 13.70
CA ALA A 93 -10.27 41.19 13.40
C ALA A 93 -10.23 41.43 11.88
N SER A 94 -10.29 42.69 11.45
CA SER A 94 -10.22 43.04 10.03
C SER A 94 -8.78 43.33 9.60
N TRP A 95 -8.43 42.97 8.36
CA TRP A 95 -7.19 43.41 7.73
C TRP A 95 -7.34 44.88 7.34
N SER A 96 -7.01 45.76 8.27
CA SER A 96 -7.22 47.20 8.13
C SER A 96 -6.10 47.97 8.82
N HIS A 97 -5.79 49.17 8.32
CA HIS A 97 -4.88 50.13 8.98
C HIS A 97 -5.37 50.56 10.37
N LYS A 98 -6.62 50.25 10.71
CA LYS A 98 -7.22 50.51 12.03
C LYS A 98 -6.84 49.45 13.06
N THR A 99 -6.56 48.23 12.61
CA THR A 99 -6.12 47.12 13.44
C THR A 99 -4.66 47.30 13.82
N LYS A 100 -4.33 47.01 15.08
CA LYS A 100 -2.98 47.08 15.63
C LYS A 100 -2.65 45.79 16.38
N LEU A 101 -1.44 45.30 16.18
CA LEU A 101 -0.79 44.32 17.06
C LEU A 101 0.25 45.07 17.88
N PHE A 102 0.27 44.88 19.19
CA PHE A 102 1.31 45.45 20.04
C PHE A 102 1.72 44.46 21.12
N PHE A 103 2.92 44.69 21.69
CA PHE A 103 3.44 43.90 22.81
C PHE A 103 3.79 44.82 23.97
N ASN A 104 3.11 44.63 25.11
CA ASN A 104 3.32 45.39 26.35
C ASN A 104 3.57 44.47 27.57
N GLY A 105 4.02 43.24 27.30
CA GLY A 105 4.08 42.11 28.24
C GLY A 105 2.98 41.08 28.00
N SER A 106 1.91 41.50 27.33
CA SER A 106 1.01 40.62 26.60
C SER A 106 1.08 40.93 25.11
N LEU A 107 0.93 39.92 24.26
CA LEU A 107 0.70 40.11 22.84
C LEU A 107 -0.77 40.42 22.63
N VAL A 108 -1.10 41.57 22.05
CA VAL A 108 -2.47 42.10 22.00
C VAL A 108 -2.85 42.52 20.59
N VAL A 109 -4.01 42.06 20.12
CA VAL A 109 -4.68 42.53 18.90
C VAL A 109 -5.83 43.47 19.28
N SER A 110 -5.87 44.65 18.68
CA SER A 110 -6.88 45.68 18.96
C SER A 110 -7.31 46.44 17.70
N ASP A 111 -8.49 47.06 17.76
CA ASP A 111 -8.98 48.03 16.76
C ASP A 111 -9.15 49.45 17.39
N ARG A 112 -9.37 50.48 16.56
CA ARG A 112 -9.47 51.93 16.89
C ARG A 112 -10.38 52.30 18.06
N SER A 113 -11.28 51.44 18.53
CA SER A 113 -12.16 51.71 19.67
C SER A 113 -11.53 51.40 21.04
N SER A 114 -10.20 51.14 21.12
CA SER A 114 -9.50 50.60 22.32
C SER A 114 -10.08 49.27 22.81
N ARG A 115 -10.88 48.60 21.97
CA ARG A 115 -11.43 47.28 22.24
C ARG A 115 -10.36 46.24 21.89
N VAL A 116 -9.91 45.53 22.92
CA VAL A 116 -9.04 44.36 22.76
C VAL A 116 -9.87 43.25 22.10
N GLU A 117 -9.43 42.80 20.92
CA GLU A 117 -10.04 41.67 20.22
C GLU A 117 -9.48 40.34 20.75
N TRP A 118 -8.19 40.33 21.11
CA TRP A 118 -7.53 39.21 21.76
C TRP A 118 -6.23 39.63 22.46
N SER A 119 -5.87 38.89 23.50
CA SER A 119 -4.57 38.99 24.16
C SER A 119 -4.11 37.67 24.75
N THR A 120 -2.79 37.49 24.91
CA THR A 120 -2.23 36.34 25.64
C THR A 120 -2.52 36.36 27.14
N HIS A 121 -2.96 37.49 27.70
CA HIS A 121 -3.21 37.69 29.14
C HIS A 121 -1.98 37.41 30.03
N THR A 122 -0.79 37.75 29.52
CA THR A 122 0.51 37.52 30.19
C THR A 122 1.16 38.81 30.68
N ASN A 123 2.26 38.68 31.44
CA ASN A 123 3.13 39.78 31.83
C ASN A 123 4.61 39.44 31.59
N GLY A 124 4.95 38.98 30.38
CA GLY A 124 6.32 38.67 29.99
C GLY A 124 7.14 39.90 29.63
N ASP A 125 8.42 39.72 29.31
CA ASP A 125 9.34 40.81 28.95
C ASP A 125 9.62 40.87 27.45
N ARG A 126 9.59 39.71 26.78
CA ARG A 126 9.82 39.59 25.33
C ARG A 126 8.96 38.47 24.71
N LEU A 127 8.65 38.62 23.43
CA LEU A 127 8.08 37.58 22.56
C LEU A 127 9.18 37.03 21.65
N VAL A 128 9.34 35.71 21.61
CA VAL A 128 10.37 35.04 20.81
C VAL A 128 9.77 33.90 19.98
N LEU A 129 10.32 33.69 18.78
CA LEU A 129 9.99 32.53 17.95
C LEU A 129 11.18 31.56 17.97
N ARG A 130 10.93 30.33 18.41
CA ARG A 130 11.94 29.28 18.56
C ARG A 130 12.16 28.52 17.24
N ASN A 131 13.28 27.82 17.15
CA ASN A 131 13.68 27.02 15.99
C ASN A 131 12.88 25.71 15.82
N ASP A 132 11.91 25.45 16.69
CA ASP A 132 10.91 24.39 16.62
C ASP A 132 9.52 24.93 16.26
N SER A 133 9.43 26.20 15.84
CA SER A 133 8.21 26.97 15.56
C SER A 133 7.37 27.38 16.78
N ASN A 134 7.87 27.16 18.00
CA ASN A 134 7.17 27.59 19.21
C ASN A 134 7.29 29.10 19.43
N LEU A 135 6.15 29.80 19.43
CA LEU A 135 6.06 31.23 19.74
C LEU A 135 5.81 31.39 21.24
N GLN A 136 6.71 32.06 21.95
CA GLN A 136 6.70 32.12 23.41
C GLN A 136 6.73 33.56 23.92
N VAL A 137 5.90 33.85 24.93
CA VAL A 137 6.06 35.02 25.79
C VAL A 137 6.91 34.61 26.99
N VAL A 138 8.07 35.23 27.14
CA VAL A 138 9.05 34.87 28.17
C VAL A 138 9.46 36.04 29.05
N THR A 139 9.80 35.74 30.29
CA THR A 139 10.33 36.72 31.27
C THR A 139 11.85 36.88 31.16
N SER A 140 12.42 37.88 31.84
CA SER A 140 13.86 38.06 31.98
C SER A 140 14.56 36.85 32.61
N SER A 141 13.88 36.08 33.47
CA SER A 141 14.38 34.82 34.03
C SER A 141 14.22 33.61 33.10
N SER A 142 13.74 33.81 31.87
CA SER A 142 13.47 32.76 30.88
C SER A 142 12.37 31.79 31.28
N SER A 143 11.42 32.20 32.15
CA SER A 143 10.17 31.46 32.35
C SER A 143 9.21 31.71 31.20
N ILE A 144 8.48 30.68 30.79
CA ILE A 144 7.46 30.75 29.73
C ILE A 144 6.12 31.09 30.39
N GLU A 145 5.53 32.22 30.00
CA GLU A 145 4.22 32.68 30.48
C GLU A 145 3.08 32.25 29.56
N TRP A 146 3.38 32.07 28.27
CA TRP A 146 2.45 31.60 27.24
C TRP A 146 3.24 31.03 26.07
N GLU A 147 2.73 29.97 25.46
CA GLU A 147 3.32 29.38 24.27
C GLU A 147 2.26 28.94 23.25
N SER A 148 2.58 29.02 21.96
CA SER A 148 1.65 28.64 20.88
C SER A 148 1.39 27.14 20.83
N PHE A 149 2.30 26.32 21.37
CA PHE A 149 2.17 24.86 21.42
C PHE A 149 0.98 24.39 22.26
N ASP A 150 0.48 25.20 23.19
CA ASP A 150 -0.72 24.88 23.96
C ASP A 150 -2.03 25.01 23.15
N PHE A 151 -1.96 25.63 21.97
CA PHE A 151 -3.11 25.98 21.15
C PHE A 151 -2.92 25.52 19.70
N PRO A 152 -2.78 24.21 19.42
CA PRO A 152 -2.60 23.73 18.06
C PRO A 152 -3.85 23.99 17.18
N ALA A 153 -3.61 24.26 15.90
CA ALA A 153 -4.68 24.43 14.91
C ALA A 153 -5.04 23.08 14.24
N ASN A 154 -4.59 22.86 13.01
CA ASN A 154 -4.72 21.57 12.32
C ASN A 154 -3.40 20.76 12.31
N THR A 155 -2.32 21.32 12.87
CA THR A 155 -0.96 20.79 12.77
C THR A 155 -0.36 20.61 14.15
N LEU A 156 0.26 19.46 14.38
CA LEU A 156 1.13 19.13 15.51
C LEU A 156 2.57 19.10 14.99
N VAL A 157 3.49 19.77 15.66
CA VAL A 157 4.91 19.80 15.27
C VAL A 157 5.76 18.90 16.14
N GLU A 158 6.99 18.63 15.69
CA GLU A 158 7.95 17.82 16.44
C GLU A 158 8.13 18.34 17.87
N ASN A 159 8.21 17.41 18.82
CA ASN A 159 8.37 17.69 20.26
C ASN A 159 7.22 18.43 20.96
N GLN A 160 6.17 18.88 20.25
CA GLN A 160 4.98 19.47 20.85
C GLN A 160 4.16 18.42 21.61
N ASN A 161 3.81 18.73 22.86
CA ASN A 161 2.91 17.90 23.66
C ASN A 161 1.46 18.12 23.28
N PHE A 162 0.82 17.10 22.72
CA PHE A 162 -0.61 17.08 22.47
C PHE A 162 -1.34 16.40 23.63
N THR A 163 -2.18 17.13 24.36
CA THR A 163 -2.86 16.61 25.56
C THR A 163 -4.36 16.45 25.33
N SER A 164 -5.06 15.82 26.28
CA SER A 164 -6.51 15.61 26.20
C SER A 164 -7.34 16.90 26.26
N THR A 165 -6.76 18.04 26.62
CA THR A 165 -7.43 19.35 26.58
C THR A 165 -7.31 20.03 25.22
N MET A 166 -6.53 19.45 24.30
CA MET A 166 -6.29 19.99 22.96
C MET A 166 -7.10 19.23 21.90
N ALA A 167 -7.26 19.85 20.74
CA ALA A 167 -7.80 19.22 19.55
C ALA A 167 -7.07 19.73 18.32
N LEU A 168 -6.78 18.84 17.36
CA LEU A 168 -6.51 19.30 15.99
C LEU A 168 -7.83 19.42 15.27
N VAL A 169 -8.05 20.51 14.54
CA VAL A 169 -9.28 20.72 13.75
C VAL A 169 -8.86 20.96 12.31
N SER A 170 -9.43 20.19 11.36
CA SER A 170 -9.13 20.35 9.94
C SER A 170 -9.45 21.76 9.44
N SER A 171 -8.79 22.20 8.37
CA SER A 171 -8.96 23.57 7.82
C SER A 171 -10.39 23.91 7.39
N ASN A 172 -11.21 22.90 7.07
CA ASN A 172 -12.64 23.06 6.77
C ASN A 172 -13.56 22.92 8.00
N GLY A 173 -13.02 22.69 9.19
CA GLY A 173 -13.76 22.55 10.45
C GLY A 173 -14.62 21.28 10.56
N LEU A 174 -14.51 20.35 9.61
CA LEU A 174 -15.35 19.15 9.55
C LEU A 174 -14.79 17.96 10.32
N TYR A 175 -13.48 17.95 10.60
CA TYR A 175 -12.81 16.83 11.24
C TYR A 175 -12.00 17.32 12.44
N SER A 176 -11.89 16.47 13.45
CA SER A 176 -11.03 16.75 14.59
C SER A 176 -10.30 15.51 15.10
N MET A 177 -9.09 15.71 15.61
CA MET A 177 -8.32 14.70 16.34
C MET A 177 -8.34 15.05 17.83
N ARG A 178 -8.63 14.08 18.69
CA ARG A 178 -8.60 14.23 20.15
C ARG A 178 -8.03 12.98 20.84
N LEU A 179 -7.48 13.17 22.03
CA LEU A 179 -7.08 12.05 22.88
C LEU A 179 -8.24 11.62 23.79
N GLY A 180 -8.51 10.32 23.80
CA GLY A 180 -9.29 9.66 24.83
C GLY A 180 -8.45 9.32 26.05
N ARG A 181 -8.99 8.46 26.94
CA ARG A 181 -8.26 7.97 28.11
C ARG A 181 -7.01 7.17 27.72
N ASP A 182 -7.11 6.40 26.64
CA ASP A 182 -6.12 5.40 26.22
C ASP A 182 -6.01 5.27 24.69
N PHE A 183 -6.57 6.22 23.94
CA PHE A 183 -6.59 6.16 22.47
C PHE A 183 -6.45 7.55 21.83
N ILE A 184 -6.02 7.58 20.57
CA ILE A 184 -6.14 8.71 19.65
C ILE A 184 -7.38 8.47 18.79
N GLY A 185 -8.25 9.48 18.66
CA GLY A 185 -9.47 9.36 17.88
C GLY A 185 -9.62 10.47 16.86
N LEU A 186 -10.11 10.11 15.67
CA LEU A 186 -10.58 11.07 14.67
C LEU A 186 -12.11 11.08 14.61
N TYR A 187 -12.64 12.29 14.54
CA TYR A 187 -14.07 12.59 14.68
C TYR A 187 -14.55 13.45 13.52
N ALA A 188 -15.66 13.07 12.91
CA ALA A 188 -16.34 13.86 11.91
C ALA A 188 -17.48 14.66 12.57
N LYS A 189 -17.54 15.95 12.27
CA LYS A 189 -18.64 16.82 12.69
C LYS A 189 -19.88 16.47 11.87
N VAL A 190 -20.90 15.94 12.55
CA VAL A 190 -22.14 15.49 11.92
C VAL A 190 -23.23 16.55 12.00
N SER A 191 -23.35 17.26 13.13
CA SER A 191 -24.24 18.42 13.27
C SER A 191 -23.55 19.54 14.04
N ASP A 192 -24.21 20.70 14.13
CA ASP A 192 -23.69 21.86 14.88
C ASP A 192 -23.79 21.68 16.40
N ASP A 193 -24.49 20.65 16.88
CA ASP A 193 -24.50 20.29 18.31
C ASP A 193 -23.19 19.58 18.71
N SER A 194 -22.57 20.05 19.78
CA SER A 194 -21.25 19.59 20.26
C SER A 194 -21.23 18.11 20.66
N HIS A 195 -22.39 17.51 20.89
CA HIS A 195 -22.56 16.10 21.25
C HIS A 195 -22.71 15.15 20.05
N SER A 196 -22.73 15.66 18.82
CA SER A 196 -22.97 14.90 17.59
C SER A 196 -21.71 14.74 16.73
N GLN A 197 -20.67 14.14 17.31
CA GLN A 197 -19.44 13.82 16.58
C GLN A 197 -19.36 12.32 16.34
N GLN A 198 -19.23 11.93 15.08
CA GLN A 198 -19.09 10.52 14.70
C GLN A 198 -17.62 10.14 14.73
N PHE A 199 -17.32 9.10 15.47
CA PHE A 199 -16.01 8.48 15.53
C PHE A 199 -15.77 7.70 14.23
N TYR A 200 -14.65 7.94 13.54
CA TYR A 200 -14.34 7.23 12.28
C TYR A 200 -12.94 6.61 12.23
N TRP A 201 -12.05 6.90 13.17
CA TRP A 201 -10.76 6.22 13.23
C TRP A 201 -10.24 6.20 14.66
N LYS A 202 -9.83 5.02 15.15
CA LYS A 202 -9.34 4.81 16.51
C LYS A 202 -7.98 4.17 16.47
N HIS A 203 -7.04 4.76 17.20
CA HIS A 203 -5.82 4.08 17.56
C HIS A 203 -5.73 3.92 19.07
N SER A 204 -5.91 2.69 19.56
CA SER A 204 -5.85 2.39 20.99
C SER A 204 -4.45 1.91 21.33
N ALA A 205 -3.90 2.35 22.46
CA ALA A 205 -2.58 1.92 22.89
C ALA A 205 -2.53 0.39 23.08
N LEU A 206 -1.79 -0.33 22.23
CA LEU A 206 -1.78 -1.79 22.16
C LEU A 206 -1.12 -2.43 23.38
N GLN A 207 -0.14 -1.74 23.98
CA GLN A 207 0.54 -2.17 25.21
C GLN A 207 -0.21 -1.74 26.49
N ALA A 208 -1.34 -1.01 26.37
CA ALA A 208 -2.12 -0.52 27.52
C ALA A 208 -2.88 -1.61 28.30
N LYS A 209 -2.94 -2.86 27.79
CA LYS A 209 -3.39 -4.00 28.60
C LYS A 209 -2.45 -4.32 29.78
N ALA A 210 -1.29 -3.65 29.90
CA ALA A 210 -0.39 -3.84 31.03
C ALA A 210 -0.49 -2.80 32.15
N LYS A 211 -0.45 -1.46 31.95
CA LYS A 211 -0.29 -0.50 33.08
C LYS A 211 -0.70 0.97 32.79
N ILE A 212 -1.96 1.28 32.47
CA ILE A 212 -2.44 2.67 32.73
C ILE A 212 -2.52 2.85 34.25
N ARG A 213 -1.73 3.76 34.80
CA ARG A 213 -1.74 4.01 36.25
C ARG A 213 -2.87 4.96 36.60
N ASP A 214 -3.91 4.43 37.27
CA ASP A 214 -4.99 5.26 37.79
C ASP A 214 -4.43 6.33 38.73
N GLY A 215 -4.90 7.57 38.57
CA GLY A 215 -4.41 8.75 39.30
C GLY A 215 -3.11 9.39 38.77
N SER A 216 -2.47 8.85 37.72
CA SER A 216 -1.21 9.40 37.17
C SER A 216 -1.39 10.40 36.00
N GLY A 217 -2.60 10.89 35.78
CA GLY A 217 -2.93 11.84 34.71
C GLY A 217 -3.26 11.19 33.36
N PRO A 218 -3.82 11.97 32.41
CA PRO A 218 -4.17 11.51 31.07
C PRO A 218 -2.92 11.26 30.22
N ILE A 219 -3.09 10.48 29.16
CA ILE A 219 -2.04 10.33 28.13
C ILE A 219 -1.84 11.65 27.37
N HIS A 220 -0.61 11.88 26.90
CA HIS A 220 -0.30 12.89 25.89
C HIS A 220 0.38 12.23 24.68
N ALA A 221 0.24 12.83 23.50
CA ALA A 221 0.89 12.38 22.28
C ALA A 221 1.98 13.36 21.87
N ARG A 222 3.05 12.88 21.25
CA ARG A 222 4.16 13.71 20.78
C ARG A 222 4.84 13.06 19.58
N ILE A 223 5.15 13.85 18.56
CA ILE A 223 5.99 13.41 17.44
C ILE A 223 7.43 13.35 17.92
N ASN A 224 8.03 12.18 17.80
CA ASN A 224 9.41 11.94 18.17
C ASN A 224 10.33 12.12 16.94
N PRO A 225 11.53 12.73 17.11
CA PRO A 225 12.52 12.89 16.04
C PRO A 225 12.95 11.59 15.34
N ASN A 226 12.77 10.43 15.99
CA ASN A 226 13.06 9.12 15.41
C ASN A 226 11.96 8.61 14.45
N GLY A 227 10.95 9.43 14.12
CA GLY A 227 9.96 9.11 13.09
C GLY A 227 8.75 8.34 13.60
N TYR A 228 8.13 8.77 14.69
CA TYR A 228 6.88 8.18 15.18
C TYR A 228 6.05 9.17 16.00
N LEU A 229 4.73 8.97 16.05
CA LEU A 229 3.85 9.60 17.02
C LEU A 229 3.73 8.70 18.25
N GLY A 230 4.35 9.10 19.35
CA GLY A 230 4.31 8.34 20.61
C GLY A 230 3.17 8.81 21.51
N MET A 231 2.51 7.88 22.20
CA MET A 231 1.61 8.15 23.32
C MET A 231 2.36 7.93 24.63
N TYR A 232 2.25 8.84 25.59
CA TYR A 232 3.01 8.84 26.85
C TYR A 232 2.07 9.07 28.03
N GLN A 233 2.34 8.44 29.18
CA GLN A 233 1.61 8.69 30.42
C GLN A 233 2.55 9.20 31.53
N THR A 234 3.52 8.39 31.95
CA THR A 234 4.50 8.76 32.98
C THR A 234 5.92 8.49 32.47
N GLY A 235 6.67 9.55 32.14
CA GLY A 235 8.08 9.45 31.73
C GLY A 235 8.31 9.65 30.22
N THR A 236 9.50 9.24 29.77
CA THR A 236 10.00 9.46 28.40
C THR A 236 9.84 8.26 27.47
N VAL A 237 9.36 7.13 27.99
CA VAL A 237 9.09 5.92 27.20
C VAL A 237 7.61 5.93 26.80
N PRO A 238 7.29 5.83 25.50
CA PRO A 238 5.91 5.80 25.06
C PRO A 238 5.23 4.50 25.50
N VAL A 239 3.95 4.60 25.91
CA VAL A 239 3.07 3.45 26.15
C VAL A 239 2.57 2.83 24.86
N ASP A 240 2.64 3.56 23.75
CA ASP A 240 2.33 3.08 22.41
C ASP A 240 2.94 3.99 21.34
N VAL A 241 3.17 3.47 20.12
CA VAL A 241 3.82 4.20 19.03
C VAL A 241 3.11 3.96 17.71
N GLU A 242 2.78 5.05 17.02
CA GLU A 242 2.38 5.08 15.61
C GLU A 242 3.62 5.42 14.76
N ALA A 243 4.22 4.38 14.16
CA ALA A 243 5.45 4.49 13.41
C ALA A 243 5.24 5.22 12.06
N PHE A 244 6.10 6.19 11.75
CA PHE A 244 6.15 6.79 10.44
C PHE A 244 7.11 6.00 9.53
N ASN A 245 7.16 6.31 8.23
CA ASN A 245 8.06 5.64 7.29
C ASN A 245 9.54 5.85 7.61
N SER A 246 9.87 6.89 8.39
CA SER A 246 11.22 7.16 8.84
C SER A 246 11.59 6.48 10.16
N PHE A 247 10.67 5.71 10.76
CA PHE A 247 10.93 4.95 11.98
C PHE A 247 12.14 4.04 11.82
N GLN A 248 13.09 4.10 12.77
CA GLN A 248 14.39 3.38 12.77
C GLN A 248 15.44 3.88 11.76
N ARG A 249 15.22 5.00 11.07
CA ARG A 249 16.23 5.64 10.21
C ARG A 249 16.74 6.91 10.88
N PRO A 250 18.04 7.24 10.81
CA PRO A 250 18.50 8.57 11.18
C PRO A 250 17.90 9.58 10.21
N VAL A 251 17.11 10.50 10.72
CA VAL A 251 16.48 11.55 9.92
C VAL A 251 16.99 12.90 10.39
N ASN A 252 17.52 13.68 9.45
CA ASN A 252 17.82 15.09 9.69
C ASN A 252 16.74 15.89 8.96
N GLY A 253 15.68 16.27 9.67
CA GLY A 253 14.58 17.03 9.09
C GLY A 253 13.44 17.22 10.08
N LEU A 254 12.74 18.34 9.97
CA LEU A 254 11.58 18.66 10.80
C LEU A 254 10.41 17.75 10.44
N MET A 255 9.66 17.29 11.44
CA MET A 255 8.43 16.53 11.23
C MET A 255 7.21 17.28 11.73
N ILE A 256 6.11 17.14 10.99
CA ILE A 256 4.80 17.63 11.37
C ILE A 256 3.75 16.55 11.14
N LEU A 257 2.66 16.60 11.89
CA LEU A 257 1.48 15.78 11.72
C LEU A 257 0.29 16.70 11.55
N ARG A 258 -0.45 16.57 10.45
CA ARG A 258 -1.54 17.46 10.08
C ARG A 258 -2.83 16.69 9.86
N LEU A 259 -3.92 17.21 10.41
CA LEU A 259 -5.27 16.76 10.09
C LEU A 259 -5.76 17.50 8.84
N GLU A 260 -5.89 16.75 7.76
CA GLU A 260 -6.19 17.27 6.44
C GLU A 260 -7.70 17.51 6.23
N SER A 261 -8.02 18.29 5.21
CA SER A 261 -9.41 18.65 4.89
C SER A 261 -10.28 17.47 4.43
N ASP A 262 -9.70 16.33 4.08
CA ASP A 262 -10.41 15.08 3.76
C ASP A 262 -10.68 14.20 5.01
N GLY A 263 -10.17 14.62 6.18
CA GLY A 263 -10.29 13.89 7.43
C GLY A 263 -9.16 12.91 7.69
N ASN A 264 -8.14 12.84 6.83
CA ASN A 264 -7.00 11.98 7.10
C ASN A 264 -5.95 12.68 7.98
N LEU A 265 -5.28 11.92 8.82
CA LEU A 265 -4.15 12.38 9.62
C LEU A 265 -2.86 12.00 8.90
N ARG A 266 -2.10 13.00 8.45
CA ARG A 266 -0.89 12.81 7.61
C ARG A 266 0.34 13.40 8.28
N GLY A 267 1.41 12.61 8.32
CA GLY A 267 2.72 13.05 8.80
C GLY A 267 3.61 13.45 7.63
N TYR A 268 4.32 14.55 7.76
CA TYR A 268 5.22 15.07 6.74
C TYR A 268 6.62 15.28 7.33
N LEU A 269 7.64 14.95 6.53
CA LEU A 269 9.05 15.18 6.84
C LEU A 269 9.60 16.25 5.90
N TRP A 270 10.27 17.25 6.46
CA TRP A 270 11.03 18.23 5.71
C TRP A 270 12.38 17.64 5.27
N ASP A 271 12.58 17.49 3.96
CA ASP A 271 13.81 16.93 3.38
C ASP A 271 14.89 17.99 3.05
N GLY A 272 14.63 19.26 3.40
CA GLY A 272 15.46 20.41 3.02
C GLY A 272 14.94 21.19 1.80
N SER A 273 14.02 20.60 1.03
CA SER A 273 13.44 21.21 -0.18
C SER A 273 11.92 21.18 -0.21
N ARG A 274 11.30 20.10 0.28
CA ARG A 274 9.84 19.92 0.31
C ARG A 274 9.40 19.15 1.55
N TRP A 275 8.13 19.31 1.88
CA TRP A 275 7.44 18.47 2.87
C TRP A 275 6.96 17.19 2.19
N ALA A 276 7.66 16.08 2.43
CA ALA A 276 7.33 14.78 1.87
C ALA A 276 6.39 13.98 2.79
N LEU A 277 5.35 13.36 2.22
CA LEU A 277 4.44 12.49 2.98
C LEU A 277 5.24 11.32 3.59
N ASN A 278 5.18 11.20 4.91
CA ASN A 278 5.94 10.24 5.69
C ASN A 278 5.04 9.30 6.52
N TYR A 279 3.79 9.67 6.75
CA TYR A 279 2.79 8.85 7.44
C TYR A 279 1.38 9.21 6.95
N GLN A 280 0.48 8.22 6.90
CA GLN A 280 -0.95 8.44 6.72
C GLN A 280 -1.74 7.43 7.56
N ALA A 281 -2.71 7.91 8.35
CA ALA A 281 -3.50 7.08 9.25
C ALA A 281 -4.51 6.19 8.49
N ILE A 282 -5.16 6.74 7.47
CA ILE A 282 -6.12 6.04 6.61
C ILE A 282 -5.49 5.87 5.22
N ARG A 283 -5.30 4.62 4.76
CA ARG A 283 -4.63 4.36 3.48
C ARG A 283 -5.59 4.19 2.32
N GLU A 284 -6.67 3.47 2.54
CA GLU A 284 -7.67 3.22 1.53
C GLU A 284 -8.58 4.44 1.35
N SER A 285 -8.83 4.81 0.08
CA SER A 285 -9.64 6.00 -0.21
C SER A 285 -11.08 5.85 0.27
N CYS A 286 -11.65 4.64 0.20
CA CYS A 286 -13.02 4.38 0.66
C CYS A 286 -13.17 4.35 2.19
N ASP A 287 -12.06 4.21 2.93
CA ASP A 287 -12.03 4.28 4.39
C ASP A 287 -11.95 5.73 4.90
N LEU A 288 -11.96 6.73 4.02
CA LEU A 288 -12.11 8.12 4.45
C LEU A 288 -13.57 8.38 4.85
N PRO A 289 -13.83 9.35 5.74
CA PRO A 289 -15.19 9.62 6.23
C PRO A 289 -16.15 10.15 5.15
N ASN A 290 -15.65 10.72 4.05
CA ASN A 290 -16.49 11.27 2.97
C ASN A 290 -15.79 11.38 1.60
N PRO A 291 -15.27 10.28 1.02
CA PRO A 291 -14.54 10.32 -0.25
C PRO A 291 -15.45 10.57 -1.46
N CYS A 292 -16.73 10.20 -1.36
CA CYS A 292 -17.65 10.21 -2.50
C CYS A 292 -18.84 11.19 -2.35
N GLY A 293 -18.95 11.88 -1.22
CA GLY A 293 -20.02 12.86 -0.97
C GLY A 293 -21.32 12.24 -0.42
N PRO A 294 -22.41 13.02 -0.29
CA PRO A 294 -23.66 12.57 0.32
C PRO A 294 -24.42 11.52 -0.52
N TYR A 295 -25.04 10.56 0.17
CA TYR A 295 -25.79 9.43 -0.41
C TYR A 295 -25.02 8.63 -1.49
N SER A 296 -23.71 8.53 -1.30
CA SER A 296 -22.81 7.84 -2.22
C SER A 296 -22.39 6.48 -1.70
N LEU A 297 -21.93 5.62 -2.61
CA LEU A 297 -21.36 4.31 -2.35
C LEU A 297 -19.93 4.29 -2.91
N CYS A 298 -18.94 4.08 -2.05
CA CYS A 298 -17.55 3.93 -2.43
C CYS A 298 -17.19 2.45 -2.48
N THR A 299 -16.74 1.98 -3.64
CA THR A 299 -16.31 0.59 -3.83
C THR A 299 -14.80 0.59 -4.12
N PRO A 300 -13.97 -0.10 -3.32
CA PRO A 300 -12.54 -0.22 -3.59
C PRO A 300 -12.26 -0.69 -5.02
N GLY A 301 -11.34 -0.02 -5.71
CA GLY A 301 -11.00 -0.28 -7.12
C GLY A 301 -12.03 0.17 -8.17
N SER A 302 -13.30 0.35 -7.81
CA SER A 302 -14.39 0.75 -8.74
C SER A 302 -14.83 2.22 -8.58
N GLY A 303 -14.41 2.90 -7.52
CA GLY A 303 -14.68 4.33 -7.31
C GLY A 303 -16.05 4.63 -6.71
N CYS A 304 -16.55 5.84 -6.98
CA CYS A 304 -17.79 6.36 -6.40
C CYS A 304 -19.02 6.09 -7.29
N SER A 305 -20.12 5.67 -6.66
CA SER A 305 -21.44 5.50 -7.30
C SER A 305 -22.55 6.03 -6.39
N CYS A 306 -23.79 6.15 -6.88
CA CYS A 306 -24.93 6.58 -6.06
C CYS A 306 -25.66 5.36 -5.46
N ILE A 307 -26.12 5.49 -4.22
CA ILE A 307 -26.90 4.42 -3.54
C ILE A 307 -28.19 4.11 -4.30
N ASP A 308 -28.76 5.11 -4.99
CA ASP A 308 -29.99 4.98 -5.79
C ASP A 308 -29.75 4.56 -7.26
N ASN A 309 -28.52 4.19 -7.62
CA ASN A 309 -28.10 3.76 -8.95
C ASN A 309 -28.27 4.84 -10.05
N SER A 310 -28.43 6.12 -9.68
CA SER A 310 -28.46 7.22 -10.66
C SER A 310 -27.07 7.43 -11.29
N THR A 311 -27.06 7.75 -12.59
CA THR A 311 -25.84 7.86 -13.42
C THR A 311 -25.20 9.24 -13.41
N VAL A 312 -25.67 10.18 -12.59
CA VAL A 312 -25.15 11.55 -12.54
C VAL A 312 -24.07 11.65 -11.45
N ILE A 313 -22.81 11.48 -11.86
CA ILE A 313 -21.63 11.64 -11.00
C ILE A 313 -21.61 13.08 -10.46
N GLY A 314 -21.70 13.22 -9.12
CA GLY A 314 -21.66 14.50 -8.40
C GLY A 314 -23.01 15.01 -7.86
N GLU A 315 -24.13 14.34 -8.16
CA GLU A 315 -25.47 14.79 -7.74
C GLU A 315 -26.36 13.65 -7.18
N CYS A 316 -25.80 12.71 -6.39
CA CYS A 316 -26.58 11.62 -5.79
C CYS A 316 -27.75 12.09 -4.88
N SER A 317 -27.78 13.37 -4.48
CA SER A 317 -28.96 14.05 -3.93
C SER A 317 -28.83 15.58 -3.97
N ARG A 318 -29.78 16.28 -4.61
CA ARG A 318 -29.93 17.76 -4.57
C ARG A 318 -30.70 18.27 -3.32
N GLY A 319 -30.57 17.57 -2.20
CA GLY A 319 -31.19 17.95 -0.92
C GLY A 319 -30.22 18.77 -0.09
N ASP A 320 -30.72 19.83 0.56
CA ASP A 320 -29.94 20.73 1.42
C ASP A 320 -29.05 19.93 2.39
N SER A 321 -27.73 20.15 2.29
CA SER A 321 -26.70 19.47 3.09
C SER A 321 -26.72 19.89 4.57
N ARG A 322 -27.63 20.80 4.94
CA ARG A 322 -27.97 21.17 6.33
C ARG A 322 -29.13 20.33 6.85
N ALA A 323 -28.98 19.01 6.79
CA ALA A 323 -30.07 18.09 7.10
C ALA A 323 -30.40 18.08 8.59
N ALA A 324 -31.46 18.80 8.98
CA ALA A 324 -32.20 18.53 10.20
C ALA A 324 -32.67 17.06 10.21
N ASP A 325 -32.94 16.50 11.39
CA ASP A 325 -33.57 15.19 11.50
C ASP A 325 -34.98 15.20 10.85
N PHE A 326 -35.59 14.02 10.67
CA PHE A 326 -36.94 13.91 10.09
C PHE A 326 -38.04 14.14 11.15
N CYS A 327 -37.70 14.71 12.32
CA CYS A 327 -38.62 14.89 13.44
C CYS A 327 -39.47 16.17 13.34
N GLY A 328 -39.30 16.96 12.26
CA GLY A 328 -40.13 18.11 11.92
C GLY A 328 -41.56 17.70 11.56
N GLY A 329 -42.52 18.03 12.43
CA GLY A 329 -43.91 17.57 12.34
C GLY A 329 -44.64 17.88 11.01
N LYS A 330 -45.38 16.86 10.55
CA LYS A 330 -46.33 16.79 9.42
C LYS A 330 -45.71 16.91 8.01
N THR A 331 -45.46 15.74 7.44
CA THR A 331 -45.19 15.42 6.02
C THR A 331 -43.83 15.86 5.46
N GLU A 332 -42.72 15.55 6.14
CA GLU A 332 -41.48 15.34 5.39
C GLU A 332 -41.60 14.04 4.59
N LYS A 333 -41.81 14.17 3.27
CA LYS A 333 -41.80 13.02 2.36
C LYS A 333 -40.36 12.63 2.07
N PHE A 334 -39.98 11.44 2.52
CA PHE A 334 -38.73 10.81 2.12
C PHE A 334 -39.03 9.67 1.13
N LYS A 335 -38.22 9.58 0.08
CA LYS A 335 -38.13 8.43 -0.79
C LYS A 335 -37.29 7.35 -0.10
N THR A 336 -37.79 6.13 -0.11
CA THR A 336 -37.04 4.96 0.37
C THR A 336 -36.15 4.42 -0.74
N VAL A 337 -34.89 4.14 -0.43
CA VAL A 337 -33.93 3.46 -1.32
C VAL A 337 -33.42 2.21 -0.62
N ARG A 338 -33.42 1.08 -1.32
CA ARG A 338 -32.85 -0.18 -0.85
C ARG A 338 -31.71 -0.61 -1.75
N ARG A 339 -30.63 -1.11 -1.16
CA ARG A 339 -29.43 -1.51 -1.90
C ARG A 339 -28.75 -2.71 -1.25
N GLY A 340 -28.56 -3.78 -2.02
CA GLY A 340 -27.70 -4.90 -1.62
C GLY A 340 -26.23 -4.60 -1.89
N GLY A 341 -25.34 -5.29 -1.16
CA GLY A 341 -23.90 -5.06 -1.26
C GLY A 341 -23.46 -3.74 -0.64
N VAL A 342 -24.07 -3.33 0.47
CA VAL A 342 -23.73 -2.09 1.18
C VAL A 342 -23.38 -2.37 2.64
N GLU A 343 -22.33 -1.73 3.12
CA GLU A 343 -21.89 -1.77 4.51
C GLU A 343 -21.73 -0.35 5.08
N VAL A 344 -21.93 -0.19 6.39
CA VAL A 344 -21.62 1.07 7.09
C VAL A 344 -20.11 1.25 7.18
N PRO A 345 -19.57 2.47 6.93
CA PRO A 345 -18.16 2.76 7.19
C PRO A 345 -17.86 2.62 8.68
N PHE A 346 -16.66 2.16 9.01
CA PHE A 346 -16.17 2.07 10.41
C PHE A 346 -17.10 1.29 11.34
N LYS A 347 -17.74 0.23 10.84
CA LYS A 347 -18.71 -0.58 11.57
C LYS A 347 -18.18 -1.11 12.91
N GLU A 348 -16.87 -1.29 13.02
CA GLU A 348 -16.17 -1.73 14.24
C GLU A 348 -16.25 -0.70 15.38
N LEU A 349 -16.54 0.56 15.03
CA LEU A 349 -16.65 1.71 15.93
C LEU A 349 -18.11 2.14 16.12
N MET A 350 -19.06 1.44 15.48
CA MET A 350 -20.49 1.71 15.57
C MET A 350 -21.19 0.69 16.46
N ASP A 351 -22.18 1.17 17.23
CA ASP A 351 -23.10 0.28 17.93
C ASP A 351 -24.01 -0.44 16.92
N HIS A 352 -24.31 -1.71 17.20
CA HIS A 352 -25.25 -2.51 16.43
C HIS A 352 -26.29 -3.15 17.35
N LYS A 353 -27.42 -3.54 16.75
CA LYS A 353 -28.44 -4.37 17.39
C LYS A 353 -28.53 -5.69 16.64
N THR A 354 -28.99 -6.74 17.31
CA THR A 354 -29.28 -8.02 16.66
C THR A 354 -30.79 -8.10 16.42
N THR A 355 -31.21 -8.26 15.17
CA THR A 355 -32.61 -8.43 14.78
C THR A 355 -32.81 -9.78 14.09
N SER A 356 -34.03 -10.29 14.12
CA SER A 356 -34.38 -11.59 13.55
C SER A 356 -34.56 -11.57 12.03
N SER A 357 -34.78 -10.39 11.45
CA SER A 357 -34.97 -10.21 10.01
C SER A 357 -34.54 -8.81 9.52
N LEU A 358 -34.38 -8.70 8.20
CA LEU A 358 -34.19 -7.41 7.51
C LEU A 358 -35.39 -6.48 7.77
N GLY A 359 -36.61 -7.01 7.71
CA GLY A 359 -37.83 -6.20 7.90
C GLY A 359 -37.86 -5.52 9.27
N GLU A 360 -37.49 -6.24 10.32
CA GLU A 360 -37.38 -5.69 11.67
C GLU A 360 -36.33 -4.58 11.75
N CYS A 361 -35.15 -4.76 11.15
CA CYS A 361 -34.11 -3.73 11.10
C CYS A 361 -34.54 -2.47 10.31
N GLU A 362 -35.32 -2.65 9.23
CA GLU A 362 -35.90 -1.52 8.49
C GLU A 362 -36.95 -0.79 9.32
N GLU A 363 -37.85 -1.51 9.99
CA GLU A 363 -38.93 -0.96 10.80
C GLU A 363 -38.39 -0.10 11.95
N MET A 364 -37.32 -0.55 12.61
CA MET A 364 -36.64 0.23 13.64
C MET A 364 -36.15 1.59 13.13
N CYS A 365 -35.64 1.65 11.90
CA CYS A 365 -35.25 2.91 11.29
C CYS A 365 -36.45 3.74 10.86
N VAL A 366 -37.52 3.11 10.35
CA VAL A 366 -38.75 3.79 9.94
C VAL A 366 -39.39 4.53 11.11
N GLU A 367 -39.45 3.90 12.29
CA GLU A 367 -40.04 4.46 13.51
C GLU A 367 -39.18 5.56 14.15
N ASP A 368 -37.86 5.55 13.94
CA ASP A 368 -36.96 6.59 14.43
C ASP A 368 -36.83 7.74 13.42
N CYS A 369 -37.41 8.90 13.73
CA CYS A 369 -37.30 10.11 12.91
C CYS A 369 -35.88 10.69 12.85
N LYS A 370 -34.94 10.24 13.69
CA LYS A 370 -33.52 10.59 13.60
C LYS A 370 -32.71 9.62 12.73
N CYS A 371 -33.28 8.47 12.39
CA CYS A 371 -32.63 7.48 11.54
C CYS A 371 -32.72 7.86 10.06
N PHE A 372 -31.56 7.98 9.41
CA PHE A 372 -31.41 8.25 7.98
C PHE A 372 -31.32 6.97 7.16
N GLY A 373 -30.92 5.85 7.76
CA GLY A 373 -30.89 4.54 7.12
C GLY A 373 -30.49 3.43 8.06
N SER A 374 -30.68 2.18 7.63
CA SER A 374 -30.20 1.01 8.35
C SER A 374 -29.47 0.05 7.41
N VAL A 375 -28.49 -0.67 7.94
CA VAL A 375 -27.77 -1.72 7.21
C VAL A 375 -27.87 -3.01 7.99
N TYR A 376 -28.43 -4.03 7.36
CA TYR A 376 -28.65 -5.34 7.93
C TYR A 376 -27.76 -6.38 7.25
N ASN A 377 -27.11 -7.21 8.06
CA ASN A 377 -26.33 -8.35 7.59
C ASN A 377 -27.14 -9.63 7.81
N ASN A 378 -27.58 -10.27 6.72
CA ASN A 378 -28.43 -11.45 6.78
C ASN A 378 -27.74 -12.69 7.36
N GLY A 379 -26.41 -12.76 7.34
CA GLY A 379 -25.64 -13.88 7.90
C GLY A 379 -25.47 -13.80 9.42
N SER A 380 -25.35 -12.58 9.98
CA SER A 380 -25.11 -12.36 11.42
C SER A 380 -26.34 -11.90 12.20
N GLY A 381 -27.36 -11.37 11.51
CA GLY A 381 -28.49 -10.69 12.15
C GLY A 381 -28.16 -9.30 12.67
N PHE A 382 -26.96 -8.76 12.40
CA PHE A 382 -26.57 -7.42 12.84
C PHE A 382 -27.27 -6.33 12.03
N CYS A 383 -27.87 -5.39 12.75
CA CYS A 383 -28.56 -4.20 12.27
C CYS A 383 -27.84 -2.96 12.78
N TYR A 384 -27.31 -2.16 11.86
CA TYR A 384 -26.67 -0.88 12.13
C TYR A 384 -27.64 0.24 11.78
N LEU A 385 -27.96 1.12 12.74
CA LEU A 385 -28.79 2.29 12.51
C LEU A 385 -27.90 3.51 12.25
N VAL A 386 -28.15 4.20 11.14
CA VAL A 386 -27.43 5.39 10.71
C VAL A 386 -28.23 6.62 11.11
N ASN A 387 -27.97 7.14 12.31
CA ASN A 387 -28.69 8.27 12.90
C ASN A 387 -28.08 9.63 12.55
N TYR A 388 -27.44 9.71 11.37
CA TYR A 388 -26.77 10.89 10.86
C TYR A 388 -26.94 11.02 9.35
N PRO A 389 -26.81 12.24 8.78
CA PRO A 389 -26.90 12.42 7.34
C PRO A 389 -25.92 11.51 6.58
N ILE A 390 -26.46 10.66 5.71
CA ILE A 390 -25.67 9.68 4.97
C ILE A 390 -24.69 10.40 4.05
N ARG A 391 -23.41 10.22 4.35
CA ARG A 391 -22.31 10.67 3.51
C ARG A 391 -21.98 9.57 2.50
N THR A 392 -20.84 8.93 2.70
CA THR A 392 -20.43 7.77 1.91
C THR A 392 -20.73 6.48 2.66
N MET A 393 -21.26 5.50 1.95
CA MET A 393 -21.39 4.10 2.38
C MET A 393 -20.36 3.23 1.67
N LEU A 394 -20.05 2.05 2.21
CA LEU A 394 -19.10 1.13 1.60
C LEU A 394 -19.79 0.13 0.68
N GLY A 395 -19.32 0.01 -0.56
CA GLY A 395 -19.74 -1.01 -1.50
C GLY A 395 -18.98 -2.31 -1.28
N VAL A 396 -19.71 -3.40 -1.10
CA VAL A 396 -19.17 -4.74 -0.82
C VAL A 396 -19.77 -5.75 -1.77
N ALA A 397 -18.99 -6.77 -2.15
CA ALA A 397 -19.43 -7.81 -3.07
C ALA A 397 -20.52 -8.73 -2.49
N ASP A 398 -20.68 -8.75 -1.16
CA ASP A 398 -21.64 -9.58 -0.45
C ASP A 398 -23.08 -9.05 -0.59
N PRO A 399 -23.94 -9.69 -1.39
CA PRO A 399 -25.31 -9.22 -1.61
C PRO A 399 -26.20 -9.42 -0.38
N SER A 400 -25.77 -10.19 0.63
CA SER A 400 -26.52 -10.44 1.86
C SER A 400 -26.54 -9.26 2.83
N LYS A 401 -25.69 -8.26 2.59
CA LYS A 401 -25.67 -6.99 3.31
C LYS A 401 -26.59 -6.00 2.62
N MET A 402 -27.69 -5.69 3.29
CA MET A 402 -28.82 -4.96 2.74
C MET A 402 -28.95 -3.62 3.44
N GLY A 403 -28.85 -2.54 2.67
CA GLY A 403 -29.07 -1.17 3.14
C GLY A 403 -30.47 -0.67 2.82
N TYR A 404 -31.08 0.01 3.78
CA TYR A 404 -32.31 0.78 3.68
C TYR A 404 -31.97 2.25 3.97
N PHE A 405 -32.42 3.18 3.14
CA PHE A 405 -32.04 4.60 3.26
C PHE A 405 -33.23 5.52 2.99
N LYS A 406 -33.35 6.56 3.82
CA LYS A 406 -34.33 7.65 3.67
C LYS A 406 -33.67 8.81 2.93
N VAL A 407 -34.20 9.16 1.76
CA VAL A 407 -33.72 10.28 0.94
C VAL A 407 -34.82 11.34 0.86
N ARG A 408 -34.52 12.60 1.23
CA ARG A 408 -35.53 13.68 1.18
C ARG A 408 -36.00 13.94 -0.26
N GLU A 409 -37.31 14.03 -0.49
CA GLU A 409 -37.84 14.52 -1.76
C GLU A 409 -37.58 16.03 -1.88
N GLY A 410 -36.89 16.46 -2.93
CA GLY A 410 -36.65 17.88 -3.18
C GLY A 410 -37.98 18.64 -3.29
N VAL A 411 -38.08 19.80 -2.62
CA VAL A 411 -39.25 20.69 -2.67
C VAL A 411 -39.61 20.93 -4.14
N GLY A 412 -40.76 20.41 -4.55
CA GLY A 412 -41.27 20.60 -5.89
C GLY A 412 -41.29 22.08 -6.24
N LYS A 413 -40.49 22.49 -7.23
CA LYS A 413 -40.61 23.83 -7.79
C LYS A 413 -42.06 24.02 -8.21
N LYS A 414 -42.72 25.04 -7.65
CA LYS A 414 -43.95 25.63 -8.19
C LYS A 414 -43.79 25.69 -9.71
N LYS A 415 -44.73 25.07 -10.44
CA LYS A 415 -44.89 25.25 -11.89
C LYS A 415 -45.01 26.75 -12.16
N SER A 416 -43.91 27.39 -12.51
CA SER A 416 -43.93 28.69 -13.15
C SER A 416 -44.38 28.48 -14.60
N ARG A 417 -45.44 29.20 -14.97
CA ARG A 417 -45.98 29.28 -16.33
C ARG A 417 -44.87 29.67 -17.32
N VAL A 418 -44.37 28.72 -18.09
CA VAL A 418 -43.77 28.96 -19.41
C VAL A 418 -44.27 27.89 -20.36
N GLY A 419 -45.59 27.87 -20.57
CA GLY A 419 -46.22 27.17 -21.67
C GLY A 419 -46.69 28.21 -22.69
N LEU A 420 -45.86 28.55 -23.68
CA LEU A 420 -46.34 29.07 -24.96
C LEU A 420 -45.31 29.06 -26.11
N THR A 421 -44.00 28.92 -25.87
CA THR A 421 -43.01 29.23 -26.94
C THR A 421 -42.22 28.06 -27.51
N VAL A 422 -42.34 26.82 -27.00
CA VAL A 422 -41.53 25.67 -27.46
C VAL A 422 -42.36 24.60 -28.21
N GLY A 423 -43.69 24.70 -28.20
CA GLY A 423 -44.59 23.73 -28.85
C GLY A 423 -44.67 23.81 -30.37
N MET A 424 -44.31 24.93 -31.00
CA MET A 424 -44.43 25.10 -32.46
C MET A 424 -43.17 24.67 -33.23
N SER A 425 -42.00 24.69 -32.63
CA SER A 425 -40.74 24.34 -33.29
C SER A 425 -40.46 22.83 -33.31
N LEU A 426 -40.97 22.08 -32.34
CA LEU A 426 -40.75 20.62 -32.27
C LEU A 426 -41.62 19.82 -33.25
N LEU A 427 -42.82 20.31 -33.58
CA LEU A 427 -43.73 19.67 -34.56
C LEU A 427 -43.20 19.77 -36.00
N ALA A 428 -42.51 20.86 -36.34
CA ALA A 428 -41.91 21.04 -37.67
C ALA A 428 -40.72 20.10 -37.92
N VAL A 429 -39.93 19.82 -36.87
CA VAL A 429 -38.75 18.95 -36.96
C VAL A 429 -39.16 17.47 -37.05
N ILE A 430 -40.21 17.06 -36.34
CA ILE A 430 -40.73 15.69 -36.39
C ILE A 430 -41.40 15.40 -37.75
N ALA A 431 -42.11 16.37 -38.32
CA ALA A 431 -42.71 16.23 -39.65
C ALA A 431 -41.65 16.09 -40.76
N LEU A 432 -40.53 16.81 -40.66
CA LEU A 432 -39.42 16.73 -41.63
C LEU A 432 -38.63 15.42 -41.49
N ALA A 433 -38.46 14.91 -40.27
CA ALA A 433 -37.81 13.61 -40.05
C ALA A 433 -38.64 12.44 -40.61
N LEU A 434 -39.97 12.51 -40.51
CA LEU A 434 -40.86 11.49 -41.03
C LEU A 434 -40.90 11.45 -42.56
N THR A 435 -40.84 12.60 -43.24
CA THR A 435 -40.79 12.63 -44.71
C THR A 435 -39.47 12.09 -45.26
N VAL A 436 -38.34 12.40 -44.60
CA VAL A 436 -37.02 11.83 -44.96
C VAL A 436 -36.98 10.32 -44.74
N ALA A 437 -37.58 9.82 -43.65
CA ALA A 437 -37.64 8.38 -43.37
C ALA A 437 -38.48 7.63 -44.42
N ILE A 438 -39.60 8.20 -44.87
CA ILE A 438 -40.46 7.58 -45.90
C ILE A 438 -39.72 7.51 -47.25
N VAL A 439 -39.00 8.56 -47.63
CA VAL A 439 -38.19 8.58 -48.86
C VAL A 439 -37.02 7.58 -48.78
N TYR A 440 -36.39 7.45 -47.61
CA TYR A 440 -35.32 6.48 -47.39
C TYR A 440 -35.81 5.03 -47.46
N VAL A 441 -37.00 4.74 -46.93
CA VAL A 441 -37.61 3.40 -47.00
C VAL A 441 -38.02 3.06 -48.44
N ALA A 442 -38.57 4.03 -49.19
CA ALA A 442 -38.87 3.85 -50.62
C ALA A 442 -37.60 3.56 -51.45
N PHE A 443 -36.48 4.22 -51.14
CA PHE A 443 -35.18 4.00 -51.78
C PHE A 443 -34.55 2.64 -51.41
N ARG A 444 -34.69 2.20 -50.16
CA ARG A 444 -34.23 0.88 -49.66
C ARG A 444 -35.01 -0.30 -50.25
N ILE A 445 -36.29 -0.11 -50.57
CA ILE A 445 -37.13 -1.14 -51.20
C ILE A 445 -36.79 -1.28 -52.69
N TRP A 446 -36.39 -0.19 -53.35
CA TRP A 446 -35.87 -0.21 -54.73
C TRP A 446 -34.47 -0.81 -54.85
N SER A 447 -33.61 -0.69 -53.82
CA SER A 447 -32.21 -1.15 -53.88
C SER A 447 -31.96 -2.60 -53.43
N ARG A 448 -32.99 -3.40 -53.19
CA ARG A 448 -32.86 -4.78 -52.66
C ARG A 448 -33.38 -5.89 -53.58
N GLU A 449 -33.47 -5.63 -54.88
CA GLU A 449 -33.31 -6.66 -55.92
C GLU A 449 -31.82 -6.75 -56.33
N LYS A 450 -30.97 -7.29 -55.45
CA LYS A 450 -29.68 -7.93 -55.81
C LYS A 450 -29.04 -8.59 -54.59
N HIS A 451 -29.11 -9.92 -54.56
CA HIS A 451 -28.28 -10.93 -53.88
C HIS A 451 -28.20 -10.89 -52.33
N ALA A 452 -28.63 -11.90 -51.53
CA ALA A 452 -28.35 -13.36 -51.51
C ALA A 452 -26.85 -13.63 -51.21
N LEU A 453 -26.35 -14.36 -50.20
CA LEU A 453 -26.80 -15.43 -49.27
C LEU A 453 -25.77 -15.51 -48.09
N GLU A 454 -26.18 -15.62 -46.82
CA GLU A 454 -26.14 -16.81 -45.89
C GLU A 454 -24.76 -17.10 -45.24
N ALA A 455 -24.60 -17.01 -43.90
CA ALA A 455 -24.93 -17.96 -42.79
C ALA A 455 -23.63 -18.71 -42.36
N GLU A 456 -23.31 -19.02 -41.08
CA GLU A 456 -24.10 -19.51 -39.95
C GLU A 456 -23.51 -19.11 -38.57
N ASP A 457 -24.36 -19.31 -37.57
CA ASP A 457 -24.27 -19.05 -36.13
C ASP A 457 -23.74 -20.27 -35.34
N GLY A 458 -23.28 -20.04 -34.11
CA GLY A 458 -22.83 -21.07 -33.18
C GLY A 458 -22.71 -20.54 -31.75
N GLY A 459 -23.78 -20.70 -30.97
CA GLY A 459 -23.84 -20.30 -29.56
C GLY A 459 -23.11 -21.24 -28.60
N LEU A 460 -23.02 -20.83 -27.32
CA LEU A 460 -23.13 -21.73 -26.16
C LEU A 460 -23.35 -20.96 -24.83
N SER A 461 -24.17 -21.59 -23.99
CA SER A 461 -24.70 -21.21 -22.67
C SER A 461 -23.66 -21.10 -21.54
N PRO A 462 -23.88 -20.28 -20.48
CA PRO A 462 -23.14 -20.37 -19.23
C PRO A 462 -23.94 -21.05 -18.08
N GLY A 463 -23.27 -21.93 -17.33
CA GLY A 463 -23.65 -22.35 -15.97
C GLY A 463 -24.04 -23.83 -15.84
N PRO A 464 -23.54 -24.53 -14.79
CA PRO A 464 -23.78 -24.07 -13.42
C PRO A 464 -22.55 -24.16 -12.49
N TYR A 465 -22.46 -23.25 -11.51
CA TYR A 465 -21.79 -23.54 -10.24
C TYR A 465 -22.67 -23.14 -9.07
N LYS A 466 -22.97 -24.15 -8.25
CA LYS A 466 -23.66 -24.09 -6.97
C LYS A 466 -22.65 -23.86 -5.84
N ASN A 467 -23.15 -23.19 -4.80
CA ASN A 467 -22.78 -23.22 -3.38
C ASN A 467 -21.47 -22.56 -2.91
N LEU A 468 -21.60 -21.49 -2.11
CA LEU A 468 -20.69 -21.15 -1.02
C LEU A 468 -21.50 -20.62 0.18
N GLY A 469 -21.63 -21.45 1.20
CA GLY A 469 -22.24 -21.15 2.50
C GLY A 469 -21.39 -21.71 3.66
N SER A 470 -20.07 -21.80 3.48
CA SER A 470 -19.15 -22.53 4.37
C SER A 470 -17.87 -21.78 4.78
N ASP A 471 -17.69 -20.52 4.39
CA ASP A 471 -16.34 -19.91 4.30
C ASP A 471 -15.74 -19.40 5.62
N SER A 472 -16.50 -19.32 6.72
CA SER A 472 -15.95 -18.88 8.02
C SER A 472 -15.19 -19.99 8.78
N PHE A 473 -15.48 -21.27 8.52
CA PHE A 473 -14.68 -22.39 9.04
C PHE A 473 -13.56 -22.80 8.06
N SER A 474 -13.81 -22.68 6.75
CA SER A 474 -12.85 -22.98 5.68
C SER A 474 -11.60 -22.09 5.74
N SER A 475 -11.75 -20.79 6.03
CA SER A 475 -10.61 -19.85 6.10
C SER A 475 -9.61 -20.16 7.23
N VAL A 476 -10.07 -20.69 8.36
CA VAL A 476 -9.21 -21.12 9.47
C VAL A 476 -8.55 -22.46 9.17
N GLU A 477 -9.29 -23.41 8.60
CA GLU A 477 -8.77 -24.73 8.23
C GLU A 477 -7.74 -24.65 7.09
N MET A 478 -8.00 -23.85 6.06
CA MET A 478 -7.03 -23.59 4.98
C MET A 478 -5.76 -22.91 5.51
N SER A 479 -5.88 -21.98 6.46
CA SER A 479 -4.72 -21.37 7.09
C SER A 479 -3.86 -22.40 7.83
N HIS A 480 -4.47 -23.36 8.53
CA HIS A 480 -3.73 -24.46 9.16
C HIS A 480 -3.07 -25.41 8.16
N GLU A 481 -3.76 -25.76 7.06
CA GLU A 481 -3.17 -26.60 6.00
C GLU A 481 -1.93 -25.94 5.38
N LEU A 482 -2.03 -24.64 5.06
CA LEU A 482 -0.91 -23.86 4.51
C LEU A 482 0.31 -23.89 5.45
N ILE A 483 0.09 -23.61 6.74
CA ILE A 483 1.16 -23.61 7.75
C ILE A 483 1.78 -25.00 7.90
N ALA A 484 0.95 -26.04 7.95
CA ALA A 484 1.42 -27.42 8.07
C ALA A 484 2.26 -27.86 6.85
N ASN A 485 1.79 -27.54 5.63
CA ASN A 485 2.50 -27.88 4.40
C ASN A 485 3.81 -27.09 4.26
N ALA A 486 3.82 -25.79 4.61
CA ALA A 486 5.02 -24.96 4.57
C ALA A 486 6.08 -25.46 5.58
N ALA A 487 5.65 -25.79 6.81
CA ALA A 487 6.51 -26.40 7.82
C ALA A 487 7.03 -27.79 7.38
N TYR A 488 6.17 -28.62 6.75
CA TYR A 488 6.57 -29.93 6.22
C TYR A 488 7.66 -29.81 5.16
N ILE A 489 7.54 -28.84 4.25
CA ILE A 489 8.56 -28.59 3.23
C ILE A 489 9.91 -28.26 3.88
N GLY A 490 9.90 -27.52 5.00
CA GLY A 490 11.07 -27.19 5.80
C GLY A 490 11.60 -28.30 6.71
N SER A 491 11.13 -29.55 6.60
CA SER A 491 11.56 -30.66 7.45
C SER A 491 13.10 -30.86 7.41
N PRO A 492 13.77 -31.01 8.57
CA PRO A 492 15.20 -31.29 8.61
C PRO A 492 15.58 -32.50 7.75
N GLY A 493 16.69 -32.42 7.01
CA GLY A 493 17.13 -33.50 6.13
C GLY A 493 16.38 -33.56 4.79
N LYS A 494 15.46 -32.63 4.50
CA LYS A 494 14.72 -32.60 3.24
C LYS A 494 14.80 -31.25 2.54
N GLY A 495 14.60 -31.27 1.23
CA GLY A 495 14.44 -30.07 0.41
C GLY A 495 13.56 -30.32 -0.81
N ILE A 496 13.58 -29.39 -1.76
CA ILE A 496 12.72 -29.39 -2.94
C ILE A 496 13.53 -29.73 -4.20
N LEU A 497 13.01 -30.64 -5.02
CA LEU A 497 13.45 -30.80 -6.40
C LEU A 497 12.64 -29.84 -7.30
N ALA A 498 13.32 -28.94 -8.00
CA ALA A 498 12.69 -28.05 -8.96
C ALA A 498 12.74 -28.69 -10.36
N ALA A 499 11.67 -29.40 -10.75
CA ALA A 499 11.49 -30.07 -12.04
C ALA A 499 10.45 -29.34 -12.93
N ASP A 500 10.37 -28.02 -12.75
CA ASP A 500 9.40 -27.10 -13.37
C ASP A 500 9.93 -26.40 -14.62
N GLU A 501 10.94 -26.98 -15.27
CA GLU A 501 11.42 -26.47 -16.55
C GLU A 501 10.29 -26.46 -17.58
N SER A 502 10.04 -25.30 -18.19
CA SER A 502 9.08 -25.18 -19.29
C SER A 502 9.53 -26.02 -20.49
N THR A 503 8.65 -26.26 -21.45
CA THR A 503 9.00 -26.97 -22.69
C THR A 503 10.22 -26.36 -23.40
N GLY A 504 10.34 -25.03 -23.42
CA GLY A 504 11.51 -24.35 -23.97
C GLY A 504 12.78 -24.54 -23.12
N THR A 505 12.66 -24.41 -21.81
CA THR A 505 13.78 -24.55 -20.86
C THR A 505 14.36 -25.97 -20.89
N ILE A 506 13.51 -27.00 -20.84
CA ILE A 506 13.95 -28.40 -20.84
C ILE A 506 14.53 -28.80 -22.19
N GLY A 507 14.04 -28.22 -23.29
CA GLY A 507 14.62 -28.41 -24.62
C GLY A 507 16.09 -27.99 -24.69
N LYS A 508 16.47 -26.88 -24.05
CA LYS A 508 17.89 -26.47 -23.94
C LYS A 508 18.72 -27.50 -23.16
N ARG A 509 18.16 -28.13 -22.12
CA ARG A 509 18.85 -29.18 -21.37
C ARG A 509 19.01 -30.47 -22.17
N PHE A 510 17.97 -30.89 -22.88
CA PHE A 510 18.03 -32.06 -23.76
C PHE A 510 19.01 -31.86 -24.92
N ALA A 511 19.06 -30.67 -25.53
CA ALA A 511 20.04 -30.35 -26.55
C ALA A 511 21.50 -30.56 -26.05
N SER A 512 21.79 -30.26 -24.77
CA SER A 512 23.14 -30.45 -24.22
C SER A 512 23.59 -31.91 -24.11
N ILE A 513 22.65 -32.85 -24.19
CA ILE A 513 22.89 -34.30 -24.17
C ILE A 513 22.41 -34.98 -25.47
N ASN A 514 22.16 -34.20 -26.53
CA ASN A 514 21.69 -34.66 -27.83
C ASN A 514 20.38 -35.48 -27.79
N VAL A 515 19.45 -35.08 -26.92
CA VAL A 515 18.11 -35.68 -26.81
C VAL A 515 17.07 -34.77 -27.48
N GLU A 516 16.09 -35.36 -28.16
CA GLU A 516 15.00 -34.61 -28.79
C GLU A 516 13.96 -34.15 -27.76
N ASN A 517 13.46 -32.92 -27.91
CA ASN A 517 12.43 -32.33 -27.04
C ASN A 517 11.00 -32.71 -27.43
N VAL A 518 10.67 -33.99 -27.25
CA VAL A 518 9.33 -34.54 -27.39
C VAL A 518 8.72 -34.87 -26.03
N GLU A 519 7.38 -34.92 -25.96
CA GLU A 519 6.65 -35.18 -24.71
C GLU A 519 7.06 -36.50 -24.05
N SER A 520 7.27 -37.56 -24.84
CA SER A 520 7.71 -38.87 -24.35
C SER A 520 9.05 -38.80 -23.61
N ASN A 521 10.01 -38.02 -24.10
CA ASN A 521 11.31 -37.83 -23.46
C ASN A 521 11.20 -36.94 -22.21
N ARG A 522 10.36 -35.89 -22.25
CA ARG A 522 10.09 -35.08 -21.05
C ARG A 522 9.50 -35.95 -19.95
N ARG A 523 8.45 -36.71 -20.25
CA ARG A 523 7.83 -37.69 -19.36
C ARG A 523 8.84 -38.72 -18.83
N ALA A 524 9.70 -39.28 -19.70
CA ALA A 524 10.70 -40.28 -19.31
C ALA A 524 11.73 -39.72 -18.30
N LEU A 525 12.21 -38.50 -18.49
CA LEU A 525 13.08 -37.85 -17.50
C LEU A 525 12.36 -37.66 -16.16
N ARG A 526 11.11 -37.18 -16.17
CA ARG A 526 10.34 -36.96 -14.94
C ARG A 526 10.07 -38.28 -14.22
N GLU A 527 9.70 -39.32 -14.95
CA GLU A 527 9.53 -40.66 -14.41
C GLU A 527 10.83 -41.19 -13.79
N LEU A 528 11.97 -41.04 -14.47
CA LEU A 528 13.28 -41.43 -13.94
C LEU A 528 13.55 -40.79 -12.58
N LEU A 529 13.34 -39.48 -12.46
CA LEU A 529 13.55 -38.73 -11.22
C LEU A 529 12.59 -39.18 -10.11
N PHE A 530 11.29 -39.30 -10.41
CA PHE A 530 10.26 -39.56 -9.39
C PHE A 530 10.19 -41.03 -8.95
N THR A 531 10.71 -41.94 -9.77
CA THR A 531 10.76 -43.38 -9.45
C THR A 531 12.12 -43.84 -8.95
N THR A 532 13.07 -42.93 -8.73
CA THR A 532 14.40 -43.27 -8.21
C THR A 532 14.29 -43.91 -6.81
N PRO A 533 14.71 -45.18 -6.63
CA PRO A 533 14.62 -45.85 -5.35
C PRO A 533 15.40 -45.12 -4.26
N GLY A 534 14.74 -44.81 -3.14
CA GLY A 534 15.37 -44.18 -1.98
C GLY A 534 15.74 -42.71 -2.12
N ALA A 535 15.49 -42.05 -3.25
CA ALA A 535 15.78 -40.62 -3.40
C ALA A 535 14.71 -39.74 -2.74
N LEU A 536 13.43 -40.09 -2.90
CA LEU A 536 12.31 -39.27 -2.43
C LEU A 536 12.24 -39.10 -0.90
N GLN A 537 12.93 -39.93 -0.11
CA GLN A 537 13.02 -39.73 1.34
C GLN A 537 13.75 -38.42 1.71
N TYR A 538 14.61 -37.91 0.82
CA TYR A 538 15.37 -36.66 0.97
C TYR A 538 14.65 -35.45 0.38
N ILE A 539 13.46 -35.65 -0.18
CA ILE A 539 12.69 -34.63 -0.90
C ILE A 539 11.38 -34.42 -0.15
N SER A 540 11.06 -33.17 0.21
CA SER A 540 9.80 -32.80 0.84
C SER A 540 8.76 -32.33 -0.17
N GLY A 541 9.20 -31.74 -1.29
CA GLY A 541 8.32 -31.34 -2.39
C GLY A 541 9.01 -31.39 -3.75
N ILE A 542 8.23 -31.50 -4.82
CA ILE A 542 8.73 -31.37 -6.20
C ILE A 542 7.91 -30.30 -6.91
N ILE A 543 8.59 -29.30 -7.49
CA ILE A 543 7.95 -28.29 -8.34
C ILE A 543 7.81 -28.87 -9.74
N LEU A 544 6.60 -28.84 -10.28
CA LEU A 544 6.25 -29.35 -11.59
C LEU A 544 5.94 -28.20 -12.56
N PHE A 545 6.14 -28.47 -13.84
CA PHE A 545 5.52 -27.69 -14.91
C PHE A 545 4.10 -28.22 -15.16
N GLU A 546 3.21 -27.40 -15.72
CA GLU A 546 1.80 -27.76 -15.91
C GLU A 546 1.61 -29.06 -16.70
N GLU A 547 2.41 -29.28 -17.75
CA GLU A 547 2.40 -30.55 -18.51
C GLU A 547 2.63 -31.75 -17.58
N THR A 548 3.64 -31.67 -16.69
CA THR A 548 4.03 -32.77 -15.82
C THR A 548 3.02 -33.04 -14.71
N LEU A 549 2.29 -32.02 -14.23
CA LEU A 549 1.26 -32.19 -13.21
C LEU A 549 0.16 -33.16 -13.66
N TYR A 550 -0.17 -33.17 -14.95
CA TYR A 550 -1.19 -34.04 -15.54
C TYR A 550 -0.61 -35.27 -16.26
N GLN A 551 0.71 -35.43 -16.29
CA GLN A 551 1.36 -36.59 -16.89
C GLN A 551 1.30 -37.84 -16.01
N LYS A 552 1.53 -38.97 -16.68
CA LYS A 552 1.53 -40.31 -16.08
C LYS A 552 2.85 -41.03 -16.38
N THR A 553 3.20 -41.98 -15.51
CA THR A 553 4.24 -42.98 -15.76
C THR A 553 3.93 -43.82 -17.00
N ALA A 554 4.90 -44.60 -17.47
CA ALA A 554 4.69 -45.47 -18.62
C ALA A 554 3.63 -46.54 -18.32
N SER A 555 3.49 -46.90 -17.04
CA SER A 555 2.47 -47.80 -16.50
C SER A 555 1.10 -47.15 -16.27
N GLY A 556 0.91 -45.88 -16.62
CA GLY A 556 -0.37 -45.18 -16.54
C GLY A 556 -0.71 -44.56 -15.17
N LYS A 557 0.22 -44.56 -14.21
CA LYS A 557 0.03 -43.97 -12.89
C LYS A 557 0.32 -42.46 -12.92
N PRO A 558 -0.59 -41.59 -12.42
CA PRO A 558 -0.31 -40.16 -12.32
C PRO A 558 0.96 -39.86 -11.50
N PHE A 559 1.77 -38.89 -11.94
CA PHE A 559 2.98 -38.53 -11.18
C PHE A 559 2.66 -38.01 -9.77
N VAL A 560 1.56 -37.28 -9.63
CA VAL A 560 1.08 -36.81 -8.31
C VAL A 560 0.82 -37.95 -7.34
N ASP A 561 0.37 -39.12 -7.82
CA ASP A 561 0.14 -40.30 -6.98
C ASP A 561 1.45 -40.97 -6.58
N VAL A 562 2.43 -41.06 -7.52
CA VAL A 562 3.79 -41.52 -7.20
C VAL A 562 4.40 -40.69 -6.07
N MET A 563 4.25 -39.37 -6.15
CA MET A 563 4.75 -38.44 -5.14
C MET A 563 4.02 -38.59 -3.81
N LYS A 564 2.68 -38.68 -3.84
CA LYS A 564 1.85 -38.83 -2.64
C LYS A 564 2.18 -40.09 -1.85
N GLU A 565 2.39 -41.22 -2.53
CA GLU A 565 2.82 -42.47 -1.88
C GLU A 565 4.19 -42.36 -1.22
N ALA A 566 5.09 -41.59 -1.83
CA ALA A 566 6.40 -41.28 -1.25
C ALA A 566 6.36 -40.15 -0.19
N LYS A 567 5.17 -39.62 0.13
CA LYS A 567 4.95 -38.48 1.03
C LYS A 567 5.68 -37.21 0.56
N VAL A 568 5.75 -36.99 -0.74
CA VAL A 568 6.32 -35.77 -1.33
C VAL A 568 5.19 -34.88 -1.80
N LEU A 569 5.20 -33.61 -1.41
CA LEU A 569 4.17 -32.67 -1.84
C LEU A 569 4.37 -32.31 -3.33
N PRO A 570 3.31 -32.32 -4.16
CA PRO A 570 3.34 -31.74 -5.49
C PRO A 570 3.26 -30.22 -5.42
N GLY A 571 4.15 -29.55 -6.14
CA GLY A 571 4.15 -28.10 -6.32
C GLY A 571 4.00 -27.74 -7.79
N ILE A 572 3.55 -26.53 -8.08
CA ILE A 572 3.28 -26.08 -9.45
C ILE A 572 3.89 -24.72 -9.74
N LYS A 573 4.60 -24.57 -10.86
CA LYS A 573 5.00 -23.26 -11.38
C LYS A 573 3.79 -22.57 -11.99
N VAL A 574 3.49 -21.35 -11.55
CA VAL A 574 2.27 -20.62 -12.00
C VAL A 574 2.56 -19.28 -12.67
N ASP A 575 3.79 -18.76 -12.57
CA ASP A 575 4.21 -17.61 -13.37
C ASP A 575 4.22 -17.94 -14.87
N LYS A 576 3.99 -16.91 -15.69
CA LYS A 576 4.01 -17.00 -17.17
C LYS A 576 5.28 -16.36 -17.74
N GLY A 577 6.37 -16.37 -16.97
CA GLY A 577 7.65 -15.78 -17.35
C GLY A 577 7.73 -14.26 -17.15
N THR A 578 8.83 -13.69 -17.63
CA THR A 578 9.20 -12.30 -17.43
C THR A 578 8.98 -11.45 -18.67
N VAL A 579 8.62 -10.18 -18.47
CA VAL A 579 8.58 -9.13 -19.51
C VAL A 579 9.47 -7.97 -19.10
N GLU A 580 10.04 -7.26 -20.07
CA GLU A 580 10.92 -6.12 -19.81
C GLU A 580 10.13 -4.89 -19.34
N LEU A 581 10.69 -4.16 -18.37
CA LEU A 581 10.13 -2.92 -17.86
C LEU A 581 10.58 -1.75 -18.74
N ALA A 582 9.63 -1.07 -19.38
CA ALA A 582 9.92 0.09 -20.21
C ALA A 582 10.61 1.21 -19.38
N GLY A 583 11.59 1.88 -19.99
CA GLY A 583 12.36 2.93 -19.32
C GLY A 583 13.45 2.41 -18.36
N THR A 584 13.64 1.10 -18.27
CA THR A 584 14.76 0.48 -17.53
C THR A 584 15.82 -0.05 -18.49
N ASN A 585 17.02 -0.34 -17.97
CA ASN A 585 18.07 -0.96 -18.75
C ASN A 585 17.90 -2.48 -18.74
N GLY A 586 16.90 -3.00 -19.45
CA GLY A 586 16.65 -4.45 -19.58
C GLY A 586 16.35 -5.14 -18.24
N GLU A 587 15.72 -4.45 -17.31
CA GLU A 587 15.15 -5.06 -16.10
C GLU A 587 13.77 -5.63 -16.42
N THR A 588 13.28 -6.53 -15.58
CA THR A 588 12.05 -7.27 -15.86
C THR A 588 11.06 -7.22 -14.72
N THR A 589 9.78 -7.38 -15.04
CA THR A 589 8.73 -7.80 -14.12
C THR A 589 8.18 -9.15 -14.57
N THR A 590 7.44 -9.83 -13.71
CA THR A 590 6.91 -11.18 -13.97
C THR A 590 5.41 -11.13 -14.17
N ILE A 591 4.91 -11.87 -15.17
CA ILE A 591 3.49 -11.91 -15.53
C ILE A 591 2.84 -13.24 -15.13
N GLY A 592 1.51 -13.26 -15.06
CA GLY A 592 0.75 -14.47 -14.74
C GLY A 592 -0.39 -14.31 -13.72
N LEU A 593 -0.68 -13.09 -13.26
CA LEU A 593 -1.76 -12.83 -12.29
C LEU A 593 -3.15 -13.03 -12.91
N ASP A 594 -3.29 -12.76 -14.20
CA ASP A 594 -4.56 -12.91 -14.91
C ASP A 594 -5.03 -14.37 -14.91
N GLY A 595 -6.21 -14.60 -14.31
CA GLY A 595 -6.80 -15.93 -14.12
C GLY A 595 -6.02 -16.83 -13.15
N LEU A 596 -5.13 -16.28 -12.31
CA LEU A 596 -4.31 -17.08 -11.40
C LEU A 596 -5.16 -17.85 -10.37
N GLY A 597 -6.20 -17.24 -9.79
CA GLY A 597 -7.06 -17.91 -8.80
C GLY A 597 -7.70 -19.18 -9.36
N ASP A 598 -8.33 -19.10 -10.54
CA ASP A 598 -8.93 -20.26 -11.22
C ASP A 598 -7.91 -21.36 -11.53
N ARG A 599 -6.68 -20.98 -11.91
CA ARG A 599 -5.60 -21.94 -12.14
C ARG A 599 -5.15 -22.59 -10.84
N CYS A 600 -4.94 -21.82 -9.77
CA CYS A 600 -4.58 -22.33 -8.45
C CYS A 600 -5.61 -23.34 -7.93
N LYS A 601 -6.91 -23.05 -8.07
CA LYS A 601 -7.97 -23.98 -7.71
C LYS A 601 -7.87 -25.31 -8.46
N LYS A 602 -7.72 -25.26 -9.79
CA LYS A 602 -7.52 -26.47 -10.62
C LYS A 602 -6.27 -27.25 -10.24
N TYR A 603 -5.17 -26.56 -9.94
CA TYR A 603 -3.94 -27.21 -9.52
C TYR A 603 -4.06 -27.86 -8.14
N TYR A 604 -4.76 -27.22 -7.20
CA TYR A 604 -5.07 -27.81 -5.90
C TYR A 604 -5.89 -29.09 -6.04
N GLU A 605 -6.93 -29.06 -6.89
CA GLU A 605 -7.76 -30.23 -7.25
C GLU A 605 -6.93 -31.34 -7.92
N ALA A 606 -5.94 -30.98 -8.73
CA ALA A 606 -4.99 -31.92 -9.35
C ALA A 606 -3.94 -32.48 -8.36
N GLY A 607 -3.91 -32.01 -7.11
CA GLY A 607 -3.05 -32.52 -6.04
C GLY A 607 -1.87 -31.63 -5.66
N ALA A 608 -1.70 -30.46 -6.29
CA ALA A 608 -0.69 -29.49 -5.87
C ALA A 608 -1.02 -28.93 -4.47
N ARG A 609 0.01 -28.67 -3.66
CA ARG A 609 -0.09 -28.09 -2.32
C ARG A 609 0.79 -26.88 -2.08
N PHE A 610 1.64 -26.56 -3.06
CA PHE A 610 2.41 -25.33 -3.06
C PHE A 610 2.60 -24.84 -4.49
N ALA A 611 2.93 -23.57 -4.64
CA ALA A 611 3.16 -22.95 -5.93
C ALA A 611 4.54 -22.29 -5.96
N LYS A 612 5.00 -21.95 -7.16
CA LYS A 612 6.23 -21.20 -7.38
C LYS A 612 6.02 -20.05 -8.36
N TRP A 613 6.58 -18.89 -8.04
CA TRP A 613 6.62 -17.72 -8.93
C TRP A 613 8.00 -17.07 -8.89
N ARG A 614 8.66 -17.02 -10.04
CA ARG A 614 10.01 -16.47 -10.18
C ARG A 614 10.00 -15.02 -10.64
N ALA A 615 10.43 -14.11 -9.78
CA ALA A 615 10.87 -12.77 -10.15
C ALA A 615 12.38 -12.72 -10.41
N VAL A 616 12.80 -11.82 -11.31
CA VAL A 616 14.20 -11.71 -11.74
C VAL A 616 14.69 -10.28 -11.61
N LEU A 617 15.78 -10.11 -10.88
CA LEU A 617 16.49 -8.86 -10.71
C LEU A 617 17.96 -9.05 -11.08
N LYS A 618 18.65 -7.97 -11.44
CA LYS A 618 20.06 -8.01 -11.80
C LYS A 618 20.84 -6.94 -11.08
N ILE A 619 22.15 -7.17 -10.92
CA ILE A 619 23.08 -6.21 -10.34
C ILE A 619 23.86 -5.56 -11.47
N GLY A 620 23.78 -4.24 -11.56
CA GLY A 620 24.54 -3.45 -12.52
C GLY A 620 24.99 -2.13 -11.92
N ALA A 621 25.28 -1.16 -12.79
CA ALA A 621 25.70 0.17 -12.35
C ALA A 621 24.55 0.91 -11.65
N ASN A 622 23.34 0.80 -12.23
CA ASN A 622 22.13 1.45 -11.73
C ASN A 622 21.05 0.44 -11.31
N GLU A 623 21.28 -0.85 -11.56
CA GLU A 623 20.36 -1.95 -11.31
C GLU A 623 20.70 -2.67 -9.98
N PRO A 624 19.69 -3.15 -9.23
CA PRO A 624 18.27 -3.03 -9.56
C PRO A 624 17.71 -1.64 -9.23
N SER A 625 16.94 -1.08 -10.17
CA SER A 625 16.25 0.19 -9.99
C SER A 625 15.14 0.06 -8.94
N GLU A 626 14.71 1.18 -8.36
CA GLU A 626 13.55 1.19 -7.45
C GLU A 626 12.28 0.64 -8.14
N LEU A 627 12.09 0.93 -9.43
CA LEU A 627 10.96 0.41 -10.20
C LEU A 627 10.99 -1.12 -10.29
N ALA A 628 12.13 -1.71 -10.66
CA ALA A 628 12.26 -3.15 -10.77
C ALA A 628 12.06 -3.86 -9.42
N ILE A 629 12.55 -3.28 -8.31
CA ILE A 629 12.32 -3.82 -6.97
C ILE A 629 10.83 -3.75 -6.62
N HIS A 630 10.20 -2.60 -6.81
CA HIS A 630 8.79 -2.40 -6.48
C HIS A 630 7.88 -3.34 -7.26
N GLU A 631 8.01 -3.39 -8.59
CA GLU A 631 7.16 -4.21 -9.46
C GLU A 631 7.25 -5.69 -9.13
N ASN A 632 8.45 -6.21 -8.90
CA ASN A 632 8.64 -7.61 -8.55
C ASN A 632 8.14 -7.93 -7.14
N ALA A 633 8.37 -7.04 -6.16
CA ALA A 633 7.88 -7.23 -4.78
C ALA A 633 6.34 -7.27 -4.73
N TYR A 634 5.66 -6.33 -5.39
CA TYR A 634 4.20 -6.30 -5.46
C TYR A 634 3.62 -7.42 -6.33
N GLY A 635 4.31 -7.82 -7.40
CA GLY A 635 3.94 -9.00 -8.19
C GLY A 635 3.95 -10.28 -7.35
N LEU A 636 5.03 -10.50 -6.60
CA LEU A 636 5.18 -11.63 -5.68
C LEU A 636 4.15 -11.61 -4.54
N ALA A 637 3.86 -10.45 -3.97
CA ALA A 637 2.89 -10.32 -2.87
C ALA A 637 1.45 -10.65 -3.33
N ARG A 638 1.03 -10.12 -4.49
CA ARG A 638 -0.27 -10.47 -5.10
C ARG A 638 -0.37 -11.95 -5.44
N TYR A 639 0.67 -12.52 -6.03
CA TYR A 639 0.77 -13.95 -6.30
C TYR A 639 0.61 -14.78 -5.02
N ALA A 640 1.26 -14.38 -3.93
CA ALA A 640 1.26 -15.12 -2.67
C ALA A 640 -0.15 -15.22 -2.08
N VAL A 641 -0.86 -14.10 -1.99
CA VAL A 641 -2.24 -14.06 -1.46
C VAL A 641 -3.18 -14.91 -2.30
N ILE A 642 -3.13 -14.78 -3.63
CA ILE A 642 -4.00 -15.57 -4.53
C ILE A 642 -3.73 -17.08 -4.35
N CYS A 643 -2.48 -17.49 -4.12
CA CYS A 643 -2.18 -18.90 -3.82
C CYS A 643 -2.76 -19.34 -2.48
N GLN A 644 -2.61 -18.51 -1.44
CA GLN A 644 -3.12 -18.83 -0.10
C GLN A 644 -4.65 -18.93 -0.08
N GLU A 645 -5.36 -18.03 -0.77
CA GLU A 645 -6.82 -18.10 -0.95
C GLU A 645 -7.30 -19.41 -1.59
N ASN A 646 -6.41 -20.09 -2.32
CA ASN A 646 -6.70 -21.33 -3.04
C ASN A 646 -5.95 -22.54 -2.46
N GLY A 647 -5.48 -22.47 -1.20
CA GLY A 647 -4.89 -23.60 -0.47
C GLY A 647 -3.47 -24.00 -0.92
N LEU A 648 -2.78 -23.17 -1.69
CA LEU A 648 -1.40 -23.42 -2.13
C LEU A 648 -0.42 -22.56 -1.35
N VAL A 649 0.59 -23.18 -0.73
CA VAL A 649 1.71 -22.46 -0.11
C VAL A 649 2.53 -21.75 -1.20
N PRO A 650 2.66 -20.41 -1.20
CA PRO A 650 3.46 -19.71 -2.20
C PRO A 650 4.96 -19.77 -1.85
N ILE A 651 5.77 -20.24 -2.81
CA ILE A 651 7.22 -20.03 -2.81
C ILE A 651 7.50 -18.68 -3.48
N VAL A 652 7.94 -17.72 -2.67
CA VAL A 652 8.33 -16.37 -3.08
C VAL A 652 9.77 -16.42 -3.57
N GLU A 653 10.00 -16.30 -4.88
CA GLU A 653 11.34 -16.41 -5.51
C GLU A 653 11.79 -15.08 -6.14
N PRO A 654 12.38 -14.15 -5.36
CA PRO A 654 13.02 -12.95 -5.88
C PRO A 654 14.49 -13.25 -6.25
N GLU A 655 14.73 -13.87 -7.39
CA GLU A 655 16.08 -14.22 -7.82
C GLU A 655 16.86 -12.99 -8.27
N ILE A 656 17.96 -12.69 -7.55
CA ILE A 656 18.97 -11.75 -8.02
C ILE A 656 20.02 -12.53 -8.80
N LEU A 657 20.16 -12.20 -10.08
CA LEU A 657 21.11 -12.84 -10.98
C LEU A 657 22.55 -12.57 -10.55
N VAL A 658 23.39 -13.59 -10.72
CA VAL A 658 24.83 -13.54 -10.43
C VAL A 658 25.64 -12.82 -11.52
N ASP A 659 25.02 -12.43 -12.63
CA ASP A 659 25.70 -11.81 -13.77
C ASP A 659 26.50 -10.55 -13.37
N GLY A 660 27.74 -10.44 -13.87
CA GLY A 660 28.59 -9.27 -13.73
C GLY A 660 29.79 -9.46 -12.79
N SER A 661 30.56 -8.38 -12.59
CA SER A 661 31.84 -8.39 -11.88
C SER A 661 31.77 -7.90 -10.43
N HIS A 662 30.56 -7.80 -9.87
CA HIS A 662 30.33 -7.27 -8.53
C HIS A 662 30.93 -8.18 -7.44
N ASP A 663 31.30 -7.58 -6.31
CA ASP A 663 31.77 -8.33 -5.14
C ASP A 663 30.60 -8.87 -4.30
N ILE A 664 30.94 -9.69 -3.30
CA ILE A 664 29.94 -10.31 -2.42
C ILE A 664 29.22 -9.27 -1.54
N GLU A 665 29.86 -8.15 -1.22
CA GLU A 665 29.24 -7.08 -0.41
C GLU A 665 28.14 -6.37 -1.19
N LYS A 666 28.36 -6.11 -2.49
CA LYS A 666 27.34 -5.58 -3.37
C LYS A 666 26.17 -6.55 -3.52
N CYS A 667 26.44 -7.85 -3.65
CA CYS A 667 25.38 -8.87 -3.66
C CYS A 667 24.59 -8.88 -2.34
N ALA A 668 25.27 -8.78 -1.18
CA ALA A 668 24.65 -8.71 0.14
C ALA A 668 23.73 -7.47 0.25
N TYR A 669 24.24 -6.30 -0.11
CA TYR A 669 23.48 -5.04 -0.10
C TYR A 669 22.21 -5.12 -0.95
N VAL A 670 22.33 -5.62 -2.18
CA VAL A 670 21.16 -5.74 -3.08
C VAL A 670 20.18 -6.78 -2.55
N THR A 671 20.66 -7.92 -2.05
CA THR A 671 19.81 -8.95 -1.43
C THR A 671 19.03 -8.39 -0.25
N GLU A 672 19.67 -7.64 0.64
CA GLU A 672 18.99 -7.00 1.78
C GLU A 672 17.91 -6.02 1.32
N ARG A 673 18.21 -5.16 0.34
CA ARG A 673 17.24 -4.17 -0.19
C ARG A 673 16.03 -4.85 -0.83
N VAL A 674 16.25 -5.89 -1.64
CA VAL A 674 15.18 -6.62 -2.34
C VAL A 674 14.32 -7.42 -1.36
N LEU A 675 14.92 -8.14 -0.42
CA LEU A 675 14.17 -8.94 0.56
C LEU A 675 13.36 -8.05 1.50
N ALA A 676 13.90 -6.93 1.95
CA ALA A 676 13.15 -5.96 2.74
C ALA A 676 11.91 -5.44 2.00
N ALA A 677 12.04 -5.11 0.71
CA ALA A 677 10.90 -4.70 -0.12
C ALA A 677 9.88 -5.83 -0.30
N CYS A 678 10.33 -7.07 -0.53
CA CYS A 678 9.44 -8.23 -0.68
C CYS A 678 8.61 -8.47 0.60
N TYR A 679 9.24 -8.48 1.77
CA TYR A 679 8.50 -8.70 3.02
C TYR A 679 7.60 -7.54 3.42
N LYS A 680 7.99 -6.30 3.07
CA LYS A 680 7.09 -5.16 3.20
C LYS A 680 5.84 -5.33 2.31
N ALA A 681 6.02 -5.71 1.05
CA ALA A 681 4.91 -5.95 0.14
C ALA A 681 4.03 -7.14 0.59
N LEU A 682 4.62 -8.26 1.01
CA LEU A 682 3.86 -9.39 1.58
C LEU A 682 3.01 -8.97 2.78
N ASN A 683 3.55 -8.12 3.66
CA ASN A 683 2.81 -7.59 4.80
C ASN A 683 1.68 -6.63 4.38
N ASP A 684 1.95 -5.73 3.43
CA ASP A 684 0.94 -4.82 2.87
C ASP A 684 -0.23 -5.56 2.22
N HIS A 685 0.04 -6.75 1.67
CA HIS A 685 -0.95 -7.63 1.05
C HIS A 685 -1.54 -8.67 2.02
N HIS A 686 -1.21 -8.61 3.31
CA HIS A 686 -1.75 -9.50 4.34
C HIS A 686 -1.44 -10.99 4.13
N ALA A 687 -0.34 -11.31 3.44
CA ALA A 687 0.10 -12.70 3.28
C ALA A 687 0.46 -13.32 4.63
N ILE A 688 -0.03 -14.54 4.90
CA ILE A 688 0.25 -15.28 6.14
C ILE A 688 1.66 -15.87 6.03
N LEU A 689 2.65 -15.29 6.71
CA LEU A 689 4.06 -15.65 6.53
C LEU A 689 4.38 -17.09 6.93
N GLU A 690 3.69 -17.59 7.96
CA GLU A 690 3.77 -18.98 8.45
C GLU A 690 3.35 -19.99 7.36
N GLY A 691 2.51 -19.56 6.42
CA GLY A 691 2.06 -20.32 5.26
C GLY A 691 2.76 -19.94 3.96
N THR A 692 3.98 -19.38 4.00
CA THR A 692 4.81 -19.05 2.83
C THR A 692 6.18 -19.74 2.91
N LEU A 693 6.92 -19.71 1.80
CA LEU A 693 8.33 -20.10 1.74
C LEU A 693 9.13 -19.05 0.96
N LEU A 694 10.39 -18.85 1.33
CA LEU A 694 11.29 -17.96 0.57
C LEU A 694 12.29 -18.79 -0.25
N LYS A 695 12.44 -18.47 -1.54
CA LYS A 695 13.45 -19.04 -2.43
C LYS A 695 14.37 -17.93 -2.94
N PRO A 696 15.38 -17.51 -2.16
CA PRO A 696 16.30 -16.46 -2.56
C PRO A 696 17.53 -17.07 -3.24
N ASN A 697 18.30 -16.23 -3.94
CA ASN A 697 19.69 -16.53 -4.24
C ASN A 697 20.53 -16.61 -2.95
N MET A 698 21.58 -17.44 -2.97
CA MET A 698 22.67 -17.27 -2.00
C MET A 698 23.43 -15.97 -2.31
N VAL A 699 24.08 -15.40 -1.31
CA VAL A 699 24.89 -14.18 -1.47
C VAL A 699 26.28 -14.59 -1.92
N THR A 700 26.60 -14.35 -3.19
CA THR A 700 27.87 -14.74 -3.83
C THR A 700 28.48 -13.57 -4.60
N PRO A 701 29.80 -13.59 -4.88
CA PRO A 701 30.37 -12.69 -5.88
C PRO A 701 29.72 -12.92 -7.25
N GLY A 702 29.80 -11.90 -8.12
CA GLY A 702 29.30 -12.00 -9.48
C GLY A 702 30.09 -13.01 -10.33
N SER A 703 29.49 -13.52 -11.41
CA SER A 703 30.05 -14.57 -12.26
C SER A 703 31.36 -14.17 -12.95
N ASP A 704 31.54 -12.87 -13.23
CA ASP A 704 32.74 -12.30 -13.82
C ASP A 704 33.71 -11.74 -12.76
N SER A 705 33.44 -11.95 -11.47
CA SER A 705 34.29 -11.48 -10.38
C SER A 705 35.63 -12.21 -10.37
N LYS A 706 36.73 -11.46 -10.19
CA LYS A 706 38.08 -12.03 -10.10
C LYS A 706 38.33 -12.79 -8.80
N SER A 707 37.51 -12.57 -7.78
CA SER A 707 37.60 -13.25 -6.49
C SER A 707 36.48 -14.28 -6.36
N ARG A 708 36.84 -15.55 -6.13
CA ARG A 708 35.89 -16.55 -5.63
C ARG A 708 35.79 -16.41 -4.12
N ALA A 709 34.58 -16.59 -3.59
CA ALA A 709 34.35 -16.59 -2.15
C ALA A 709 34.35 -18.03 -1.63
N GLU A 710 35.03 -18.25 -0.52
CA GLU A 710 34.99 -19.52 0.22
C GLU A 710 33.56 -19.79 0.73
N PRO A 711 33.13 -21.07 0.84
CA PRO A 711 31.79 -21.42 1.29
C PRO A 711 31.39 -20.81 2.63
N ARG A 712 32.34 -20.69 3.55
CA ARG A 712 32.13 -20.02 4.85
C ARG A 712 31.77 -18.54 4.69
N VAL A 713 32.44 -17.84 3.77
CA VAL A 713 32.17 -16.42 3.52
C VAL A 713 30.78 -16.26 2.89
N ILE A 714 30.45 -17.10 1.89
CA ILE A 714 29.10 -17.15 1.30
C ILE A 714 28.04 -17.37 2.38
N ALA A 715 28.28 -18.31 3.29
CA ALA A 715 27.41 -18.59 4.40
C ALA A 715 27.21 -17.37 5.32
N GLU A 716 28.30 -16.69 5.69
CA GLU A 716 28.26 -15.55 6.62
C GLU A 716 27.48 -14.37 6.03
N HIS A 717 27.67 -14.07 4.75
CA HIS A 717 26.90 -13.02 4.07
C HIS A 717 25.44 -13.41 3.85
N THR A 718 25.18 -14.65 3.45
CA THR A 718 23.82 -15.14 3.20
C THR A 718 22.98 -15.13 4.48
N VAL A 719 23.48 -15.73 5.56
CA VAL A 719 22.74 -15.79 6.84
C VAL A 719 22.52 -14.39 7.41
N ARG A 720 23.51 -13.49 7.31
CA ARG A 720 23.38 -12.10 7.78
C ARG A 720 22.32 -11.33 7.01
N ALA A 721 22.30 -11.44 5.68
CA ALA A 721 21.29 -10.77 4.85
C ALA A 721 19.87 -11.25 5.20
N LEU A 722 19.70 -12.56 5.42
CA LEU A 722 18.42 -13.12 5.87
C LEU A 722 18.03 -12.63 7.27
N GLN A 723 18.97 -12.65 8.23
CA GLN A 723 18.74 -12.14 9.60
C GLN A 723 18.30 -10.68 9.66
N ARG A 724 18.74 -9.86 8.69
CA ARG A 724 18.39 -8.43 8.61
C ARG A 724 17.02 -8.16 7.99
N THR A 725 16.41 -9.13 7.31
CA THR A 725 15.27 -8.85 6.41
C THR A 725 14.10 -9.82 6.53
N VAL A 726 14.35 -11.09 6.84
CA VAL A 726 13.32 -12.12 6.87
C VAL A 726 12.68 -12.15 8.27
N PRO A 727 11.34 -12.10 8.39
CA PRO A 727 10.66 -12.31 9.66
C PRO A 727 10.75 -13.78 10.12
N ALA A 728 10.89 -14.01 11.44
CA ALA A 728 10.98 -15.36 12.02
C ALA A 728 9.74 -16.24 11.81
N ALA A 729 8.59 -15.66 11.43
CA ALA A 729 7.35 -16.38 11.17
C ALA A 729 7.40 -17.25 9.91
N VAL A 730 8.27 -16.93 8.94
CA VAL A 730 8.51 -17.79 7.79
C VAL A 730 9.01 -19.15 8.30
N PRO A 731 8.55 -20.29 7.80
CA PRO A 731 9.01 -21.60 8.30
C PRO A 731 10.35 -22.02 7.68
N ALA A 732 10.57 -21.76 6.39
CA ALA A 732 11.78 -22.21 5.70
C ALA A 732 12.21 -21.31 4.54
N VAL A 733 13.52 -21.28 4.34
CA VAL A 733 14.22 -20.67 3.20
C VAL A 733 14.81 -21.81 2.36
N VAL A 734 14.34 -21.93 1.13
CA VAL A 734 14.62 -23.02 0.19
C VAL A 734 15.47 -22.50 -0.98
N PHE A 735 16.78 -22.37 -0.79
CA PHE A 735 17.67 -21.67 -1.73
C PHE A 735 17.59 -22.18 -3.17
N LEU A 736 17.59 -21.27 -4.14
CA LEU A 736 17.89 -21.61 -5.53
C LEU A 736 19.39 -21.83 -5.71
N SER A 737 19.78 -22.74 -6.60
CA SER A 737 21.21 -22.99 -6.89
C SER A 737 21.83 -21.92 -7.80
N GLY A 738 21.02 -21.21 -8.58
CA GLY A 738 21.50 -20.27 -9.58
C GLY A 738 22.43 -20.97 -10.57
N GLY A 739 23.58 -20.36 -10.87
CA GLY A 739 24.63 -20.90 -11.74
C GLY A 739 25.69 -21.77 -11.05
N GLN A 740 25.51 -22.11 -9.77
CA GLN A 740 26.47 -22.95 -9.03
C GLN A 740 26.50 -24.37 -9.60
N SER A 741 27.67 -25.03 -9.53
CA SER A 741 27.78 -26.46 -9.77
C SER A 741 27.00 -27.27 -8.72
N GLU A 742 26.76 -28.56 -8.97
CA GLU A 742 26.08 -29.43 -8.01
C GLU A 742 26.85 -29.50 -6.67
N GLU A 743 28.17 -29.64 -6.74
CA GLU A 743 29.01 -29.69 -5.54
C GLU A 743 29.07 -28.33 -4.82
N GLN A 744 29.23 -27.23 -5.56
CA GLN A 744 29.30 -25.89 -4.97
C GLN A 744 28.01 -25.54 -4.22
N ALA A 745 26.85 -25.85 -4.80
CA ALA A 745 25.55 -25.61 -4.17
C ALA A 745 25.36 -26.43 -2.89
N THR A 746 25.88 -27.66 -2.87
CA THR A 746 25.84 -28.55 -1.69
C THR A 746 26.77 -28.03 -0.59
N VAL A 747 28.02 -27.71 -0.92
CA VAL A 747 29.03 -27.23 0.04
C VAL A 747 28.63 -25.87 0.64
N ASN A 748 28.06 -24.96 -0.16
CA ASN A 748 27.58 -23.68 0.35
C ASN A 748 26.40 -23.84 1.30
N LEU A 749 25.42 -24.68 0.96
CA LEU A 749 24.30 -24.98 1.86
C LEU A 749 24.79 -25.62 3.17
N ASN A 750 25.77 -26.51 3.09
CA ASN A 750 26.37 -27.14 4.25
C ASN A 750 27.04 -26.09 5.17
N ALA A 751 27.81 -25.17 4.60
CA ALA A 751 28.44 -24.08 5.34
C ALA A 751 27.41 -23.15 6.01
N ILE A 752 26.31 -22.83 5.32
CA ILE A 752 25.17 -22.06 5.88
C ILE A 752 24.60 -22.75 7.13
N ASN A 753 24.44 -24.07 7.09
CA ASN A 753 23.92 -24.83 8.22
C ASN A 753 24.95 -25.05 9.34
N GLN A 754 26.25 -25.10 9.03
CA GLN A 754 27.33 -25.18 10.01
C GLN A 754 27.57 -23.88 10.78
N LEU A 755 27.15 -22.72 10.27
CA LEU A 755 27.32 -21.46 10.97
C LEU A 755 26.61 -21.45 12.33
N LYS A 756 27.33 -21.07 13.39
CA LYS A 756 26.76 -20.91 14.71
C LYS A 756 26.02 -19.57 14.81
N GLY A 757 24.81 -19.57 15.37
CA GLY A 757 24.03 -18.35 15.57
C GLY A 757 22.52 -18.56 15.39
N LYS A 758 21.76 -17.48 15.55
CA LYS A 758 20.30 -17.50 15.42
C LYS A 758 19.89 -17.70 13.97
N LYS A 759 19.19 -18.80 13.67
CA LYS A 759 18.61 -19.09 12.36
C LYS A 759 17.19 -19.60 12.63
N PRO A 760 16.19 -18.70 12.78
CA PRO A 760 14.85 -19.08 13.19
C PRO A 760 14.04 -19.80 12.09
N TRP A 761 14.65 -20.04 10.92
CA TRP A 761 14.09 -20.74 9.77
C TRP A 761 14.85 -22.02 9.50
N SER A 762 14.19 -23.02 8.91
CA SER A 762 14.91 -24.09 8.21
C SER A 762 15.63 -23.52 6.99
N LEU A 763 16.90 -23.88 6.80
CA LEU A 763 17.73 -23.45 5.66
C LEU A 763 18.03 -24.66 4.79
N THR A 764 17.31 -24.80 3.69
CA THR A 764 17.34 -25.97 2.81
C THR A 764 17.41 -25.56 1.33
N PHE A 765 17.21 -26.50 0.41
CA PHE A 765 17.38 -26.32 -1.03
C PHE A 765 16.04 -26.37 -1.79
N SER A 766 15.97 -25.64 -2.91
CA SER A 766 15.03 -25.84 -4.01
C SER A 766 15.81 -25.84 -5.33
N TYR A 767 16.39 -27.00 -5.65
CA TYR A 767 17.40 -27.12 -6.70
C TYR A 767 16.85 -27.79 -7.95
N GLY A 768 17.12 -27.17 -9.10
CA GLY A 768 16.88 -27.75 -10.42
C GLY A 768 18.18 -28.30 -10.98
N ARG A 769 18.99 -27.44 -11.62
CA ARG A 769 20.28 -27.80 -12.21
C ARG A 769 21.20 -28.53 -11.22
N ALA A 770 21.33 -28.04 -9.98
CA ALA A 770 22.21 -28.62 -8.97
C ALA A 770 21.78 -30.01 -8.43
N LEU A 771 20.60 -30.51 -8.83
CA LEU A 771 20.14 -31.88 -8.54
C LEU A 771 20.01 -32.76 -9.79
N GLN A 772 20.09 -32.19 -10.99
CA GLN A 772 19.73 -32.89 -12.23
C GLN A 772 20.88 -32.97 -13.24
N GLN A 773 21.96 -32.19 -13.10
CA GLN A 773 22.98 -32.09 -14.15
C GLN A 773 23.67 -33.43 -14.39
N SER A 774 24.21 -34.06 -13.33
CA SER A 774 24.88 -35.35 -13.47
C SER A 774 23.90 -36.46 -13.86
N THR A 775 22.65 -36.38 -13.40
CA THR A 775 21.57 -37.31 -13.80
C THR A 775 21.28 -37.22 -15.28
N LEU A 776 21.16 -36.02 -15.84
CA LEU A 776 20.93 -35.79 -17.27
C LEU A 776 22.07 -36.34 -18.12
N LYS A 777 23.33 -36.06 -17.73
CA LYS A 777 24.51 -36.57 -18.43
C LYS A 777 24.58 -38.10 -18.38
N ALA A 778 24.37 -38.68 -17.21
CA ALA A 778 24.37 -40.13 -17.03
C ALA A 778 23.25 -40.80 -17.84
N TRP A 779 22.07 -40.17 -17.92
CA TRP A 779 20.93 -40.71 -18.68
C TRP A 779 21.17 -40.67 -20.19
N GLY A 780 21.53 -39.50 -20.73
CA GLY A 780 21.76 -39.32 -22.17
C GLY A 780 20.54 -39.66 -23.06
N GLY A 781 19.34 -39.72 -22.49
CA GLY A 781 18.11 -40.10 -23.21
C GLY A 781 17.96 -41.60 -23.48
N LYS A 782 18.77 -42.45 -22.85
CA LYS A 782 18.84 -43.89 -23.15
C LYS A 782 18.26 -44.73 -22.00
N GLU A 783 17.47 -45.75 -22.34
CA GLU A 783 16.79 -46.60 -21.35
C GLU A 783 17.79 -47.44 -20.55
N GLU A 784 18.84 -47.96 -21.21
CA GLU A 784 19.90 -48.74 -20.57
C GLU A 784 20.69 -47.96 -19.50
N ASN A 785 20.59 -46.63 -19.51
CA ASN A 785 21.30 -45.74 -18.60
C ASN A 785 20.45 -45.29 -17.39
N VAL A 786 19.17 -45.67 -17.31
CA VAL A 786 18.26 -45.22 -16.26
C VAL A 786 18.81 -45.51 -14.87
N GLU A 787 19.33 -46.72 -14.61
CA GLU A 787 19.84 -47.10 -13.29
C GLU A 787 21.04 -46.23 -12.87
N ASN A 788 21.96 -45.92 -13.79
CA ASN A 788 23.12 -45.08 -13.53
C ASN A 788 22.71 -43.62 -13.26
N ALA A 789 21.74 -43.10 -14.01
CA ALA A 789 21.19 -41.78 -13.80
C ALA A 789 20.43 -41.66 -12.46
N GLN A 790 19.68 -42.69 -12.09
CA GLN A 790 19.01 -42.80 -10.78
C GLN A 790 20.02 -42.83 -9.62
N LYS A 791 21.14 -43.57 -9.76
CA LYS A 791 22.23 -43.55 -8.79
C LYS A 791 22.84 -42.15 -8.63
N ALA A 792 23.08 -41.44 -9.74
CA ALA A 792 23.58 -40.07 -9.71
C ALA A 792 22.60 -39.10 -9.01
N PHE A 793 21.29 -39.24 -9.30
CA PHE A 793 20.25 -38.43 -8.66
C PHE A 793 20.20 -38.69 -7.14
N LEU A 794 20.18 -39.97 -6.74
CA LEU A 794 20.19 -40.37 -5.33
C LEU A 794 21.40 -39.80 -4.58
N ALA A 795 22.59 -39.88 -5.19
CA ALA A 795 23.81 -39.34 -4.59
C ALA A 795 23.69 -37.84 -4.29
N ARG A 796 23.15 -37.05 -5.24
CA ARG A 796 22.94 -35.60 -5.05
C ARG A 796 21.80 -35.29 -4.08
N ALA A 797 20.70 -36.04 -4.10
CA ALA A 797 19.61 -35.87 -3.14
C ALA A 797 20.08 -36.12 -1.71
N LYS A 798 20.89 -37.18 -1.49
CA LYS A 798 21.49 -37.49 -0.20
C LYS A 798 22.50 -36.43 0.25
N ALA A 799 23.41 -36.01 -0.64
CA ALA A 799 24.41 -34.99 -0.31
C ALA A 799 23.77 -33.67 0.14
N ASN A 800 22.72 -33.23 -0.57
CA ASN A 800 21.97 -32.02 -0.20
C ASN A 800 21.16 -32.20 1.08
N SER A 801 20.60 -33.39 1.34
CA SER A 801 19.97 -33.72 2.62
C SER A 801 20.94 -33.54 3.79
N GLU A 802 22.14 -34.11 3.69
CA GLU A 802 23.19 -33.97 4.71
C GLU A 802 23.59 -32.50 4.89
N ALA A 803 23.68 -31.73 3.80
CA ALA A 803 23.98 -30.30 3.83
C ALA A 803 22.93 -29.47 4.58
N THR A 804 21.65 -29.86 4.59
CA THR A 804 20.61 -29.18 5.40
C THR A 804 20.87 -29.27 6.90
N THR A 805 21.64 -30.27 7.34
CA THR A 805 22.00 -30.49 8.75
C THR A 805 23.43 -30.07 9.08
N GLY A 806 24.16 -29.53 8.10
CA GLY A 806 25.57 -29.17 8.26
C GLY A 806 26.51 -30.39 8.37
N ALA A 807 26.03 -31.58 7.98
CA ALA A 807 26.72 -32.85 8.16
C ALA A 807 27.40 -33.39 6.89
N TYR A 808 27.28 -32.68 5.76
CA TYR A 808 27.91 -33.11 4.51
C TYR A 808 29.44 -33.01 4.60
N LYS A 809 30.14 -34.07 4.20
CA LYS A 809 31.60 -34.20 4.35
C LYS A 809 32.39 -34.02 3.05
N GLY A 810 31.74 -33.74 1.93
CA GLY A 810 32.41 -33.64 0.63
C GLY A 810 32.82 -35.01 0.05
N ASP A 811 32.23 -36.09 0.54
CA ASP A 811 32.57 -37.48 0.20
C ASP A 811 31.53 -38.14 -0.73
N ALA A 812 30.52 -37.39 -1.18
CA ALA A 812 29.55 -37.94 -2.11
C ALA A 812 30.20 -38.18 -3.48
N GLN A 813 29.94 -39.36 -4.06
CA GLN A 813 30.42 -39.72 -5.38
C GLN A 813 29.99 -38.64 -6.39
N LEU A 814 30.97 -38.05 -7.08
CA LEU A 814 30.76 -37.02 -8.08
C LEU A 814 30.46 -37.69 -9.43
N GLY A 815 29.25 -37.47 -9.94
CA GLY A 815 28.91 -37.86 -11.30
C GLY A 815 29.61 -36.94 -12.32
N GLU A 816 29.59 -37.36 -13.59
CA GLU A 816 30.07 -36.50 -14.67
C GLU A 816 29.31 -35.16 -14.65
N GLY A 817 30.04 -34.04 -14.69
CA GLY A 817 29.47 -32.70 -14.64
C GLY A 817 29.13 -32.14 -13.25
N ALA A 818 29.30 -32.89 -12.16
CA ALA A 818 28.96 -32.41 -10.81
C ALA A 818 29.74 -31.15 -10.38
N SER A 819 30.97 -30.99 -10.89
CA SER A 819 31.85 -29.84 -10.62
C SER A 819 31.77 -28.73 -11.66
N GLU A 820 31.01 -28.92 -12.76
CA GLU A 820 30.92 -27.94 -13.85
C GLU A 820 30.10 -26.73 -13.43
N SER A 821 30.54 -25.54 -13.84
CA SER A 821 29.73 -24.33 -13.67
C SER A 821 28.43 -24.47 -14.45
N LEU A 822 27.31 -24.20 -13.78
CA LEU A 822 25.98 -24.26 -14.39
C LEU A 822 25.47 -22.87 -14.78
N HIS A 823 26.32 -21.85 -14.65
CA HIS A 823 26.00 -20.47 -15.01
C HIS A 823 25.73 -20.34 -16.51
N VAL A 824 24.66 -19.63 -16.84
CA VAL A 824 24.33 -19.21 -18.19
C VAL A 824 24.02 -17.73 -18.09
N LYS A 825 24.75 -16.91 -18.85
CA LYS A 825 24.60 -15.46 -18.83
C LYS A 825 23.18 -15.07 -19.26
N ASP A 826 22.58 -14.13 -18.53
CA ASP A 826 21.22 -13.62 -18.80
C ASP A 826 20.16 -14.74 -18.91
N TYR A 827 20.24 -15.75 -18.05
CA TYR A 827 19.37 -16.92 -18.12
C TYR A 827 17.88 -16.56 -17.95
N LYS A 828 17.12 -16.69 -19.04
CA LYS A 828 15.66 -16.60 -19.10
C LYS A 828 15.05 -18.02 -19.20
N TYR A 829 14.07 -18.31 -18.34
CA TYR A 829 13.34 -19.59 -18.34
C TYR A 829 12.51 -19.75 -19.60
#